data_AF-U3J9S8-F1
#
_entry.id   AF-U3J9S8-F1
#
_cell.length_a   1.000
_cell.length_b   1.000
_cell.length_c   1.000
_cell.angle_alpha   90.00
_cell.angle_beta   90.00
_cell.angle_gamma   90.00
#
_symmetry.space_group_name_H-M   'P 1'
#
loop_
_entity.id
_entity.type
_entity.pdbx_description
1 polymer ?
#
loop_
_entity_poly.entity_id
_entity_poly.type
_entity_poly.pdbx_seq_one_letter_code
_entity_poly.pdbx_strand_id
1 'polypeptide(L)'
;MKLLLLVLPPLFWAATKPLVTHARDRPPCPLGQFPCGNLSVCLPQALHCNGVEDCDNGADEENCVDNSGWLWVLGDKLATHSSSTVVEDEAAPCSLELFPARCRCWGQAVDCTAQDLSAVPWVSPNVTRLDLKTNKIRSLLDSQFARYRRLRKLFLQNNKIRMISPKAFAGLSQLKMLFLSHNKISQLKPRIFKDLQHLEWLMLDNNRIARIAPAAFAGLRSLYFLYMLNNSLAKIPNTSLCAEMPKLSWLDLEGNRIRAVHGAVFQECRELTVLVLRRNRIRWIQGGTFSRLNRLVELDLSCNRLDELPASLFNGLADLQQLNISYNPLKEIFPGQFESLPQLQSLSLEGLEIPNIHNLTFHRLANLSHIYFKKFQYCSSAPHVRSCKPNTDGISSFEHLLANIILRVFVWVIACVTCLGNLLVICMRSLVAAENSQHAMAIKSLCCADGLMGIYLFVIGAFDLKYSGEYNKHAQGWMGSLQCQLLGSLAMLSSEVSVLLLTYMTLEKYFSIVFPFSHHRAGRRQTVSVLAAIWLLGFSLSLVPLWCKESFGNYYGRNGVCFPLQSDLGERPSARGYSTTIYLGLNLAAFITIVFAYTGMFYSIRVTASRTAPRSVCSREVAIAKRFFFIVITDALCWIPIFLLKLLSLLQVEIPGTVTSWVVIFILPINSALNPILYTITTAPFQEQLKGCLRARQSEQSQRSSVLAVPHTSTA
;
A
#
# COMPACT_ATOMS: atom_id res chain seq x y z
N MET A 1 42.52 18.65 6.94
CA MET A 1 43.66 19.36 6.32
C MET A 1 43.09 20.58 5.59
N LYS A 2 43.28 21.81 6.16
CA LYS A 2 43.10 23.18 5.60
C LYS A 2 41.78 23.47 4.84
N LEU A 3 40.86 24.37 5.19
CA LEU A 3 40.85 25.76 5.72
C LEU A 3 41.73 26.78 4.95
N LEU A 4 41.11 27.56 4.03
CA LEU A 4 41.24 29.02 3.77
C LEU A 4 40.33 29.37 2.55
N LEU A 5 39.19 30.06 2.73
CA LEU A 5 38.97 31.53 2.68
C LEU A 5 39.11 32.17 1.29
N LEU A 6 38.00 32.71 0.77
CA LEU A 6 37.88 34.15 0.48
C LEU A 6 36.41 34.58 0.32
N VAL A 7 36.07 35.66 1.03
CA VAL A 7 34.80 36.38 1.10
C VAL A 7 35.04 37.79 0.55
N LEU A 8 34.15 38.33 -0.30
CA LEU A 8 33.49 39.64 -0.16
C LEU A 8 32.60 40.01 -1.41
N PRO A 9 31.38 40.58 -1.23
CA PRO A 9 30.44 41.05 -2.27
C PRO A 9 30.35 42.62 -2.32
N PRO A 10 29.29 43.27 -2.86
CA PRO A 10 28.56 43.20 -4.14
C PRO A 10 28.67 44.54 -4.94
N LEU A 11 28.07 44.68 -6.14
CA LEU A 11 27.25 45.84 -6.59
C LEU A 11 26.98 45.93 -8.11
N PHE A 12 25.74 46.37 -8.39
CA PHE A 12 25.16 47.05 -9.55
C PHE A 12 24.59 46.32 -10.79
N TRP A 13 23.32 46.66 -11.01
CA TRP A 13 22.34 46.33 -12.04
C TRP A 13 22.75 46.64 -13.48
N ALA A 14 22.24 45.87 -14.44
CA ALA A 14 21.25 46.38 -15.42
C ALA A 14 20.71 45.26 -16.31
N ALA A 15 19.41 45.34 -16.55
CA ALA A 15 18.60 44.37 -17.27
C ALA A 15 18.93 44.32 -18.77
N THR A 16 19.02 43.10 -19.31
CA THR A 16 18.70 42.81 -20.71
C THR A 16 17.82 41.58 -20.74
N LYS A 17 16.52 41.78 -21.00
CA LYS A 17 15.60 40.72 -21.44
C LYS A 17 16.15 40.11 -22.74
N PRO A 18 16.30 38.78 -22.87
CA PRO A 18 16.22 38.14 -24.15
C PRO A 18 14.82 37.53 -24.34
N LEU A 19 14.41 37.55 -25.59
CA LEU A 19 13.11 37.17 -26.10
C LEU A 19 12.65 35.79 -25.64
N VAL A 20 11.34 35.71 -25.37
CA VAL A 20 10.56 34.48 -25.49
C VAL A 20 10.65 34.04 -26.95
N THR A 21 11.48 33.05 -27.25
CA THR A 21 11.46 32.33 -28.53
C THR A 21 10.99 30.91 -28.27
N HIS A 22 9.83 30.62 -28.86
CA HIS A 22 9.16 29.34 -29.03
C HIS A 22 9.99 28.07 -28.72
N ALA A 23 9.47 27.29 -27.77
CA ALA A 23 9.77 25.87 -27.63
C ALA A 23 9.33 25.13 -28.90
N ARG A 24 10.24 24.82 -29.83
CA ARG A 24 9.97 23.83 -30.88
C ARG A 24 11.13 23.02 -31.41
N ASP A 25 12.38 23.27 -31.02
CA ASP A 25 13.51 22.44 -31.44
C ASP A 25 14.40 22.06 -30.25
N ARG A 26 13.96 21.09 -29.45
CA ARG A 26 14.83 20.40 -28.49
C ARG A 26 14.84 18.92 -28.83
N PRO A 27 16.02 18.25 -28.81
CA PRO A 27 16.07 16.82 -29.03
C PRO A 27 15.15 16.14 -28.00
N PRO A 28 14.24 15.25 -28.44
CA PRO A 28 13.33 14.58 -27.52
C PRO A 28 14.14 13.79 -26.50
N CYS A 29 13.78 13.91 -25.22
CA CYS A 29 14.38 13.10 -24.16
C CYS A 29 14.25 11.60 -24.52
N PRO A 30 15.24 10.77 -24.18
CA PRO A 30 15.16 9.33 -24.43
C PRO A 30 13.96 8.72 -23.69
N LEU A 31 13.43 7.61 -24.21
CA LEU A 31 12.27 6.91 -23.63
C LEU A 31 12.49 6.64 -22.13
N GLY A 32 11.51 7.00 -21.29
CA GLY A 32 11.63 6.90 -19.83
C GLY A 32 12.19 8.15 -19.15
N GLN A 33 12.52 9.20 -19.89
CA GLN A 33 12.95 10.49 -19.34
C GLN A 33 12.06 11.64 -19.83
N PHE A 34 11.87 12.64 -18.96
CA PHE A 34 11.04 13.80 -19.21
C PHE A 34 11.82 15.09 -18.97
N PRO A 35 11.58 16.14 -19.77
CA PRO A 35 12.30 17.40 -19.64
C PRO A 35 11.92 18.14 -18.35
N CYS A 36 12.90 18.82 -17.74
CA CYS A 36 12.72 19.75 -16.62
C CYS A 36 12.06 21.08 -17.07
N GLY A 37 10.83 21.01 -17.57
CA GLY A 37 10.10 22.16 -18.11
C GLY A 37 10.88 22.87 -19.21
N ASN A 38 11.31 24.11 -18.95
CA ASN A 38 12.08 24.92 -19.88
C ASN A 38 13.60 24.67 -19.86
N LEU A 39 14.11 23.68 -19.12
CA LEU A 39 15.53 23.31 -19.14
C LEU A 39 15.81 22.21 -20.20
N SER A 40 17.06 22.12 -20.68
CA SER A 40 17.50 21.04 -21.59
C SER A 40 17.84 19.74 -20.85
N VAL A 41 17.71 19.73 -19.52
CA VAL A 41 17.96 18.57 -18.66
C VAL A 41 16.75 17.65 -18.71
N CYS A 42 17.01 16.36 -18.94
CA CYS A 42 16.01 15.30 -18.89
C CYS A 42 16.20 14.51 -17.58
N LEU A 43 15.13 14.30 -16.83
CA LEU A 43 15.14 13.45 -15.64
C LEU A 43 14.39 12.15 -15.90
N PRO A 44 14.82 11.02 -15.30
CA PRO A 44 14.06 9.78 -15.31
C PRO A 44 12.64 9.94 -14.76
N GLN A 45 11.70 9.13 -15.27
CA GLN A 45 10.31 9.04 -14.78
C GLN A 45 10.20 8.92 -13.25
N ALA A 46 11.16 8.25 -12.61
CA ALA A 46 11.19 8.02 -11.16
C ALA A 46 11.34 9.29 -10.32
N LEU A 47 11.98 10.32 -10.89
CA LEU A 47 12.28 11.58 -10.22
C LEU A 47 11.20 12.64 -10.47
N HIS A 48 10.23 12.37 -11.34
CA HIS A 48 9.08 13.26 -11.50
C HIS A 48 8.02 12.95 -10.44
N CYS A 49 7.49 13.99 -9.80
CA CYS A 49 6.42 13.88 -8.81
C CYS A 49 6.78 12.98 -7.62
N ASN A 50 8.03 12.99 -7.20
CA ASN A 50 8.54 12.25 -6.05
C ASN A 50 8.48 13.08 -4.73
N GLY A 51 8.13 14.36 -4.81
CA GLY A 51 8.07 15.30 -3.69
C GLY A 51 9.41 15.96 -3.34
N VAL A 52 10.40 15.86 -4.22
CA VAL A 52 11.74 16.45 -4.11
C VAL A 52 12.00 17.27 -5.36
N GLU A 53 12.53 18.48 -5.21
CA GLU A 53 12.92 19.30 -6.36
C GLU A 53 14.28 18.82 -6.90
N ASP A 54 14.25 17.98 -7.93
CA ASP A 54 15.42 17.47 -8.64
C ASP A 54 15.79 18.34 -9.85
N CYS A 55 14.84 19.11 -10.40
CA CYS A 55 15.14 20.15 -11.39
C CYS A 55 15.50 21.48 -10.71
N ASP A 56 16.47 22.22 -11.25
CA ASP A 56 16.86 23.55 -10.76
C ASP A 56 15.69 24.57 -10.71
N ASN A 57 14.64 24.34 -11.51
CA ASN A 57 13.42 25.16 -11.57
C ASN A 57 12.20 24.51 -10.88
N GLY A 58 12.35 23.37 -10.21
CA GLY A 58 11.26 22.62 -9.58
C GLY A 58 10.18 22.09 -10.54
N ALA A 59 10.42 22.12 -11.86
CA ALA A 59 9.41 21.79 -12.86
C ALA A 59 8.99 20.31 -12.84
N ASP A 60 9.84 19.44 -12.30
CA ASP A 60 9.57 18.02 -12.02
C ASP A 60 8.42 17.80 -11.04
N GLU A 61 8.22 18.72 -10.09
CA GLU A 61 7.14 18.68 -9.10
C GLU A 61 5.90 19.50 -9.50
N GLU A 62 5.96 20.18 -10.65
CA GLU A 62 4.82 20.88 -11.22
C GLU A 62 3.86 19.94 -11.96
N ASN A 63 2.55 20.14 -11.74
CA ASN A 63 1.45 19.37 -12.35
C ASN A 63 1.44 17.88 -11.99
N CYS A 64 1.88 17.55 -10.77
CA CYS A 64 1.86 16.19 -10.23
C CYS A 64 0.51 15.73 -9.69
N VAL A 65 -0.40 16.69 -9.47
CA VAL A 65 -1.79 16.38 -9.09
C VAL A 65 -2.54 16.01 -10.37
N ASP A 66 -3.15 14.82 -10.36
CA ASP A 66 -4.04 14.39 -11.42
C ASP A 66 -5.33 15.21 -11.40
N ASN A 67 -5.26 16.35 -12.07
CA ASN A 67 -6.39 17.25 -12.31
C ASN A 67 -7.14 16.89 -13.60
N SER A 68 -6.85 15.72 -14.19
CA SER A 68 -7.58 15.23 -15.37
C SER A 68 -9.05 15.03 -15.03
N GLY A 69 -9.91 15.05 -16.05
CA GLY A 69 -11.34 14.82 -15.86
C GLY A 69 -12.14 16.11 -15.69
N TRP A 70 -13.28 16.01 -15.02
CA TRP A 70 -14.29 17.06 -15.10
C TRP A 70 -14.06 18.26 -14.20
N LEU A 71 -13.29 18.11 -13.11
CA LEU A 71 -12.92 19.23 -12.25
C LEU A 71 -12.24 20.37 -13.02
N TRP A 72 -11.41 20.03 -14.02
CA TRP A 72 -10.82 21.00 -14.94
C TRP A 72 -11.86 21.65 -15.86
N VAL A 73 -12.71 20.85 -16.52
CA VAL A 73 -13.75 21.33 -17.44
C VAL A 73 -14.80 22.19 -16.74
N LEU A 74 -15.14 21.86 -15.50
CA LEU A 74 -16.05 22.64 -14.66
C LEU A 74 -15.36 23.90 -14.14
N GLY A 75 -14.09 23.85 -13.76
CA GLY A 75 -13.32 25.03 -13.34
C GLY A 75 -13.40 26.15 -14.38
N ASP A 76 -13.25 25.82 -15.66
CA ASP A 76 -13.37 26.76 -16.78
C ASP A 76 -14.81 27.23 -17.04
N LYS A 77 -15.80 26.33 -16.93
CA LYS A 77 -17.23 26.67 -17.06
C LYS A 77 -17.78 27.48 -15.89
N LEU A 78 -17.28 27.22 -14.68
CA LEU A 78 -17.57 28.02 -13.49
C LEU A 78 -16.77 29.31 -13.53
N ALA A 79 -15.55 29.37 -14.04
CA ALA A 79 -14.78 30.60 -14.20
C ALA A 79 -15.46 31.57 -15.17
N THR A 80 -15.95 31.05 -16.30
CA THR A 80 -16.76 31.81 -17.27
C THR A 80 -18.16 32.21 -16.73
N HIS A 81 -18.70 31.47 -15.76
CA HIS A 81 -19.89 31.87 -14.98
C HIS A 81 -19.58 32.64 -13.68
N SER A 82 -18.31 32.74 -13.26
CA SER A 82 -17.86 33.39 -12.01
C SER A 82 -17.60 34.88 -12.18
N SER A 83 -17.61 35.38 -13.42
CA SER A 83 -17.92 36.80 -13.66
C SER A 83 -19.37 37.14 -13.24
N SER A 84 -20.15 36.16 -12.76
CA SER A 84 -21.51 36.33 -12.25
C SER A 84 -21.83 35.43 -11.05
N THR A 85 -20.85 35.09 -10.19
CA THR A 85 -21.19 34.87 -8.77
C THR A 85 -21.45 36.23 -8.17
N VAL A 86 -22.62 36.78 -8.51
CA VAL A 86 -23.32 37.71 -7.64
C VAL A 86 -23.43 36.97 -6.33
N VAL A 87 -22.62 37.39 -5.35
CA VAL A 87 -23.00 37.35 -3.95
C VAL A 87 -24.39 37.98 -3.95
N GLU A 88 -25.46 37.17 -4.05
CA GLU A 88 -26.84 37.66 -3.96
C GLU A 88 -26.89 38.33 -2.60
N ASP A 89 -26.88 39.66 -2.61
CA ASP A 89 -26.76 40.53 -1.45
C ASP A 89 -27.60 40.01 -0.28
N GLU A 90 -26.94 39.46 0.74
CA GLU A 90 -27.58 39.18 2.04
C GLU A 90 -28.04 40.47 2.74
N ALA A 91 -27.83 41.63 2.12
CA ALA A 91 -28.19 42.96 2.61
C ALA A 91 -29.56 43.49 2.11
N ALA A 92 -30.30 42.76 1.25
CA ALA A 92 -31.60 43.22 0.76
C ALA A 92 -32.73 43.00 1.81
N PRO A 93 -33.54 44.04 2.14
CA PRO A 93 -34.65 43.90 3.08
C PRO A 93 -35.71 42.91 2.57
N CYS A 94 -36.39 42.22 3.48
CA CYS A 94 -37.41 41.22 3.15
C CYS A 94 -38.55 41.84 2.33
N SER A 95 -38.80 41.29 1.14
CA SER A 95 -39.85 41.73 0.20
C SER A 95 -41.06 40.79 0.20
N LEU A 96 -41.22 39.98 1.26
CA LEU A 96 -42.29 38.98 1.41
C LEU A 96 -43.29 39.40 2.48
N GLU A 97 -44.58 39.33 2.17
CA GLU A 97 -45.67 39.74 3.08
C GLU A 97 -45.94 38.71 4.20
N LEU A 98 -45.64 37.43 3.96
CA LEU A 98 -45.99 36.32 4.85
C LEU A 98 -44.85 35.30 4.92
N PHE A 99 -44.25 35.14 6.10
CA PHE A 99 -43.31 34.06 6.43
C PHE A 99 -43.38 33.73 7.94
N PRO A 100 -42.98 32.52 8.38
CA PRO A 100 -43.01 32.17 9.80
C PRO A 100 -42.01 32.99 10.61
N ALA A 101 -42.42 33.46 11.80
CA ALA A 101 -41.55 34.26 12.70
C ALA A 101 -40.26 33.54 13.13
N ARG A 102 -40.23 32.20 13.06
CA ARG A 102 -39.04 31.37 13.34
C ARG A 102 -38.06 31.28 12.17
N CYS A 103 -38.40 31.84 11.01
CA CYS A 103 -37.58 31.81 9.81
C CYS A 103 -37.00 33.20 9.51
N ARG A 104 -35.84 33.22 8.86
CA ARG A 104 -35.20 34.46 8.38
C ARG A 104 -35.61 34.72 6.93
N CYS A 105 -35.76 35.99 6.58
CA CYS A 105 -36.11 36.43 5.24
C CYS A 105 -35.15 37.52 4.77
N TRP A 106 -34.66 37.42 3.54
CA TRP A 106 -33.88 38.45 2.84
C TRP A 106 -34.29 38.50 1.38
N GLY A 107 -34.63 39.70 0.88
CA GLY A 107 -35.21 39.87 -0.46
C GLY A 107 -36.43 38.95 -0.69
N GLN A 108 -36.27 37.98 -1.60
CA GLN A 108 -37.28 36.96 -1.94
C GLN A 108 -36.89 35.53 -1.49
N ALA A 109 -35.92 35.42 -0.60
CA ALA A 109 -35.44 34.16 -0.04
C ALA A 109 -35.93 33.99 1.41
N VAL A 110 -36.28 32.75 1.76
CA VAL A 110 -36.67 32.37 3.13
C VAL A 110 -35.81 31.21 3.62
N ASP A 111 -35.26 31.36 4.82
CA ASP A 111 -34.50 30.33 5.51
C ASP A 111 -35.15 29.91 6.83
N CYS A 112 -35.57 28.65 6.85
CA CYS A 112 -36.19 27.96 7.97
C CYS A 112 -35.33 26.77 8.43
N THR A 113 -34.01 26.89 8.36
CA THR A 113 -33.08 25.82 8.78
C THR A 113 -33.17 25.56 10.29
N ALA A 114 -33.18 24.27 10.67
CA ALA A 114 -33.13 23.81 12.07
C ALA A 114 -34.26 24.30 12.99
N GLN A 115 -35.47 24.49 12.44
CA GLN A 115 -36.65 24.97 13.17
C GLN A 115 -37.59 23.85 13.67
N ASP A 116 -37.13 22.60 13.62
CA ASP A 116 -37.88 21.41 14.06
C ASP A 116 -39.24 21.22 13.35
N LEU A 117 -39.35 21.73 12.12
CA LEU A 117 -40.59 21.71 11.35
C LEU A 117 -40.98 20.28 10.97
N SER A 118 -42.23 19.90 11.25
CA SER A 118 -42.78 18.59 10.87
C SER A 118 -43.45 18.60 9.48
N ALA A 119 -43.75 19.78 8.94
CA ALA A 119 -44.36 20.01 7.64
C ALA A 119 -43.81 21.30 7.00
N VAL A 120 -44.03 21.46 5.70
CA VAL A 120 -43.64 22.67 4.96
C VAL A 120 -44.46 23.88 5.45
N PRO A 121 -43.83 25.00 5.83
CA PRO A 121 -44.54 26.19 6.31
C PRO A 121 -45.22 26.95 5.18
N TRP A 122 -46.16 27.82 5.56
CA TRP A 122 -46.85 28.72 4.64
C TRP A 122 -46.02 29.99 4.44
N VAL A 123 -45.73 30.32 3.18
CA VAL A 123 -44.93 31.48 2.76
C VAL A 123 -45.64 32.22 1.61
N SER A 124 -45.30 33.48 1.37
CA SER A 124 -45.77 34.25 0.20
C SER A 124 -45.41 33.58 -1.15
N PRO A 125 -46.27 33.70 -2.18
CA PRO A 125 -46.12 33.01 -3.46
C PRO A 125 -44.98 33.54 -4.35
N ASN A 126 -44.45 34.73 -4.06
CA ASN A 126 -43.35 35.37 -4.79
C ASN A 126 -41.95 34.89 -4.36
N VAL A 127 -41.85 33.90 -3.46
CA VAL A 127 -40.57 33.34 -3.00
C VAL A 127 -39.78 32.68 -4.14
N THR A 128 -38.48 33.00 -4.22
CA THR A 128 -37.55 32.47 -5.23
C THR A 128 -36.60 31.41 -4.66
N ARG A 129 -36.32 31.47 -3.36
CA ARG A 129 -35.49 30.51 -2.65
C ARG A 129 -36.16 30.10 -1.33
N LEU A 130 -36.33 28.80 -1.12
CA LEU A 130 -36.89 28.24 0.10
C LEU A 130 -35.93 27.23 0.71
N ASP A 131 -35.44 27.54 1.91
CA ASP A 131 -34.52 26.70 2.65
C ASP A 131 -35.21 26.05 3.86
N LEU A 132 -35.32 24.72 3.83
CA LEU A 132 -35.97 23.90 4.85
C LEU A 132 -35.04 22.80 5.38
N LYS A 133 -33.72 23.04 5.32
CA LYS A 133 -32.71 22.08 5.80
C LYS A 133 -32.86 21.73 7.29
N THR A 134 -32.42 20.52 7.64
CA THR A 134 -32.26 20.09 9.04
C THR A 134 -33.56 20.18 9.84
N ASN A 135 -34.66 19.71 9.25
CA ASN A 135 -35.98 19.70 9.88
C ASN A 135 -36.49 18.25 10.08
N LYS A 136 -37.74 18.11 10.54
CA LYS A 136 -38.36 16.81 10.86
C LYS A 136 -39.45 16.43 9.84
N ILE A 137 -39.41 16.98 8.61
CA ILE A 137 -40.43 16.77 7.58
C ILE A 137 -40.43 15.29 7.15
N ARG A 138 -41.60 14.64 7.16
CA ARG A 138 -41.75 13.19 6.89
C ARG A 138 -42.28 12.85 5.50
N SER A 139 -43.06 13.72 4.89
CA SER A 139 -43.71 13.47 3.60
C SER A 139 -44.01 14.77 2.85
N LEU A 140 -43.96 14.70 1.52
CA LEU A 140 -44.38 15.79 0.64
C LEU A 140 -45.74 15.44 0.01
N LEU A 141 -46.74 16.26 0.27
CA LEU A 141 -48.14 16.06 -0.15
C LEU A 141 -48.40 16.62 -1.55
N ASP A 142 -49.51 16.22 -2.17
CA ASP A 142 -49.90 16.73 -3.49
C ASP A 142 -50.07 18.25 -3.50
N SER A 143 -49.55 18.89 -4.56
CA SER A 143 -49.66 20.33 -4.80
C SER A 143 -49.14 21.22 -3.66
N GLN A 144 -48.33 20.68 -2.75
CA GLN A 144 -47.84 21.40 -1.56
C GLN A 144 -47.04 22.66 -1.92
N PHE A 145 -46.37 22.66 -3.08
CA PHE A 145 -45.59 23.79 -3.57
C PHE A 145 -46.24 24.54 -4.75
N ALA A 146 -47.47 24.18 -5.16
CA ALA A 146 -48.08 24.67 -6.40
C ALA A 146 -48.32 26.19 -6.46
N ARG A 147 -48.34 26.85 -5.28
CA ARG A 147 -48.45 28.31 -5.17
C ARG A 147 -47.14 29.05 -5.44
N TYR A 148 -45.99 28.40 -5.32
CA TYR A 148 -44.66 29.00 -5.43
C TYR A 148 -44.13 28.99 -6.87
N ARG A 149 -44.87 29.57 -7.81
CA ARG A 149 -44.56 29.48 -9.27
C ARG A 149 -43.23 30.13 -9.68
N ARG A 150 -42.70 31.04 -8.85
CA ARG A 150 -41.42 31.74 -9.06
C ARG A 150 -40.24 31.08 -8.36
N LEU A 151 -40.45 29.96 -7.66
CA LEU A 151 -39.41 29.28 -6.90
C LEU A 151 -38.33 28.72 -7.84
N ARG A 152 -37.07 29.10 -7.59
CA ARG A 152 -35.89 28.69 -8.35
C ARG A 152 -35.02 27.68 -7.59
N LYS A 153 -34.88 27.85 -6.26
CA LYS A 153 -34.03 27.01 -5.41
C LYS A 153 -34.84 26.44 -4.25
N LEU A 154 -34.87 25.12 -4.10
CA LEU A 154 -35.57 24.42 -3.01
C LEU A 154 -34.63 23.47 -2.28
N PHE A 155 -34.40 23.74 -0.99
CA PHE A 155 -33.54 22.93 -0.13
C PHE A 155 -34.37 22.15 0.89
N LEU A 156 -34.33 20.82 0.81
CA LEU A 156 -35.04 19.90 1.71
C LEU A 156 -34.08 18.85 2.32
N GLN A 157 -32.79 19.18 2.37
CA GLN A 157 -31.74 18.28 2.85
C GLN A 157 -31.89 17.99 4.34
N ASN A 158 -31.34 16.87 4.81
CA ASN A 158 -31.29 16.51 6.24
C ASN A 158 -32.68 16.51 6.90
N ASN A 159 -33.67 15.92 6.22
CA ASN A 159 -35.02 15.75 6.75
C ASN A 159 -35.33 14.26 6.96
N LYS A 160 -36.60 13.92 7.24
CA LYS A 160 -37.07 12.54 7.44
C LYS A 160 -38.02 12.11 6.32
N ILE A 161 -37.90 12.68 5.12
CA ILE A 161 -38.85 12.47 4.02
C ILE A 161 -38.79 11.02 3.57
N ARG A 162 -39.89 10.29 3.73
CA ARG A 162 -40.04 8.89 3.29
C ARG A 162 -40.85 8.76 2.00
N MET A 163 -41.86 9.61 1.86
CA MET A 163 -42.83 9.54 0.76
C MET A 163 -42.95 10.91 0.09
N ILE A 164 -42.86 10.89 -1.24
CA ILE A 164 -43.13 12.05 -2.08
C ILE A 164 -44.33 11.67 -2.96
N SER A 165 -45.38 12.48 -2.91
CA SER A 165 -46.56 12.26 -3.74
C SER A 165 -46.27 12.63 -5.21
N PRO A 166 -46.88 11.95 -6.21
CA PRO A 166 -46.60 12.21 -7.63
C PRO A 166 -46.84 13.66 -8.08
N LYS A 167 -47.73 14.39 -7.40
CA LYS A 167 -48.03 15.81 -7.71
C LYS A 167 -47.41 16.76 -6.69
N ALA A 168 -46.44 16.32 -5.87
CA ALA A 168 -45.86 17.17 -4.83
C ALA A 168 -45.21 18.44 -5.40
N PHE A 169 -44.51 18.31 -6.53
CA PHE A 169 -43.82 19.40 -7.21
C PHE A 169 -44.63 20.03 -8.36
N ALA A 170 -45.94 19.79 -8.41
CA ALA A 170 -46.79 20.31 -9.47
C ALA A 170 -46.73 21.85 -9.51
N GLY A 171 -46.62 22.42 -10.72
CA GLY A 171 -46.60 23.87 -10.93
C GLY A 171 -45.25 24.58 -10.71
N LEU A 172 -44.18 23.88 -10.33
CA LEU A 172 -42.84 24.44 -10.12
C LEU A 172 -42.01 24.52 -11.41
N SER A 173 -42.52 25.22 -12.44
CA SER A 173 -41.89 25.26 -13.76
C SER A 173 -40.58 26.04 -13.84
N GLN A 174 -40.32 26.95 -12.88
CA GLN A 174 -39.12 27.80 -12.83
C GLN A 174 -38.03 27.26 -11.90
N LEU A 175 -38.24 26.09 -11.29
CA LEU A 175 -37.30 25.50 -10.34
C LEU A 175 -36.04 25.05 -11.09
N LYS A 176 -34.89 25.56 -10.67
CA LYS A 176 -33.56 25.24 -11.22
C LYS A 176 -32.79 24.23 -10.36
N MET A 177 -32.93 24.31 -9.04
CA MET A 177 -32.18 23.47 -8.11
C MET A 177 -33.09 22.84 -7.07
N LEU A 178 -33.03 21.51 -6.95
CA LEU A 178 -33.78 20.72 -6.00
C LEU A 178 -32.85 19.80 -5.20
N PHE A 179 -32.76 20.06 -3.90
CA PHE A 179 -31.93 19.28 -2.99
C PHE A 179 -32.78 18.44 -2.04
N LEU A 180 -32.70 17.13 -2.18
CA LEU A 180 -33.42 16.12 -1.37
C LEU A 180 -32.44 15.16 -0.65
N SER A 181 -31.17 15.53 -0.58
CA SER A 181 -30.06 14.84 0.08
C SER A 181 -30.36 14.45 1.54
N HIS A 182 -29.80 13.33 2.01
CA HIS A 182 -29.92 12.88 3.41
C HIS A 182 -31.36 12.78 3.92
N ASN A 183 -32.21 12.10 3.15
CA ASN A 183 -33.59 11.78 3.53
C ASN A 183 -33.79 10.26 3.63
N LYS A 184 -35.04 9.80 3.64
CA LYS A 184 -35.41 8.38 3.76
C LYS A 184 -36.26 7.91 2.58
N ILE A 185 -36.08 8.52 1.40
CA ILE A 185 -36.85 8.22 0.20
C ILE A 185 -36.50 6.82 -0.28
N SER A 186 -37.51 5.96 -0.49
CA SER A 186 -37.31 4.56 -0.87
C SER A 186 -37.54 4.26 -2.36
N GLN A 187 -38.34 5.07 -3.04
CA GLN A 187 -38.70 4.87 -4.45
C GLN A 187 -39.06 6.19 -5.13
N LEU A 188 -38.73 6.30 -6.41
CA LEU A 188 -39.19 7.40 -7.27
C LEU A 188 -40.40 6.93 -8.08
N LYS A 189 -41.54 7.60 -7.88
CA LYS A 189 -42.80 7.30 -8.58
C LYS A 189 -42.78 7.86 -10.00
N PRO A 190 -43.58 7.31 -10.94
CA PRO A 190 -43.68 7.84 -12.30
C PRO A 190 -44.10 9.32 -12.31
N ARG A 191 -43.51 10.10 -13.22
CA ARG A 191 -43.87 11.50 -13.51
C ARG A 191 -43.79 12.46 -12.32
N ILE A 192 -43.04 12.11 -11.28
CA ILE A 192 -42.90 12.92 -10.06
C ILE A 192 -42.25 14.28 -10.32
N PHE A 193 -41.45 14.38 -11.40
CA PHE A 193 -40.74 15.60 -11.81
C PHE A 193 -41.30 16.23 -13.09
N LYS A 194 -42.52 15.86 -13.52
CA LYS A 194 -43.08 16.22 -14.83
C LYS A 194 -43.07 17.72 -15.14
N ASP A 195 -43.37 18.55 -14.15
CA ASP A 195 -43.51 19.99 -14.34
C ASP A 195 -42.18 20.76 -14.18
N LEU A 196 -41.08 20.07 -13.80
CA LEU A 196 -39.77 20.66 -13.48
C LEU A 196 -38.90 20.84 -14.75
N GLN A 197 -39.42 21.54 -15.76
CA GLN A 197 -38.80 21.60 -17.09
C GLN A 197 -37.48 22.39 -17.14
N HIS A 198 -37.28 23.33 -16.22
CA HIS A 198 -36.06 24.16 -16.10
C HIS A 198 -35.12 23.68 -14.99
N LEU A 199 -35.36 22.49 -14.42
CA LEU A 199 -34.50 21.95 -13.37
C LEU A 199 -33.15 21.60 -13.98
N GLU A 200 -32.09 22.17 -13.44
CA GLU A 200 -30.71 21.97 -13.86
C GLU A 200 -30.00 21.01 -12.88
N TRP A 201 -30.30 21.10 -11.58
CA TRP A 201 -29.63 20.35 -10.51
C TRP A 201 -30.64 19.54 -9.68
N LEU A 202 -30.43 18.23 -9.61
CA LEU A 202 -31.20 17.31 -8.77
C LEU A 202 -30.27 16.49 -7.88
N MET A 203 -30.36 16.72 -6.56
CA MET A 203 -29.58 15.98 -5.57
C MET A 203 -30.49 15.06 -4.75
N LEU A 204 -30.23 13.76 -4.83
CA LEU A 204 -30.96 12.67 -4.17
C LEU A 204 -30.00 11.75 -3.39
N ASP A 205 -28.80 12.23 -3.09
CA ASP A 205 -27.78 11.48 -2.37
C ASP A 205 -28.21 11.08 -0.95
N ASN A 206 -27.56 10.04 -0.42
CA ASN A 206 -27.75 9.54 0.95
C ASN A 206 -29.22 9.29 1.31
N ASN A 207 -29.94 8.64 0.40
CA ASN A 207 -31.32 8.19 0.58
C ASN A 207 -31.38 6.65 0.64
N ARG A 208 -32.58 6.06 0.49
CA ARG A 208 -32.79 4.61 0.46
C ARG A 208 -33.44 4.16 -0.85
N ILE A 209 -33.20 4.89 -1.94
CA ILE A 209 -33.86 4.67 -3.22
C ILE A 209 -33.44 3.30 -3.75
N ALA A 210 -34.38 2.36 -3.79
CA ALA A 210 -34.13 0.99 -4.26
C ALA A 210 -34.66 0.76 -5.68
N ARG A 211 -35.68 1.53 -6.09
CA ARG A 211 -36.37 1.40 -7.38
C ARG A 211 -36.66 2.77 -7.99
N ILE A 212 -36.39 2.88 -9.28
CA ILE A 212 -36.79 4.00 -10.13
C ILE A 212 -37.91 3.46 -11.03
N ALA A 213 -39.11 4.01 -10.92
CA ALA A 213 -40.21 3.61 -11.80
C ALA A 213 -39.97 4.12 -13.24
N PRO A 214 -40.53 3.46 -14.26
CA PRO A 214 -40.49 3.98 -15.63
C PRO A 214 -41.09 5.40 -15.70
N ALA A 215 -40.55 6.28 -16.54
CA ALA A 215 -41.00 7.67 -16.67
C ALA A 215 -40.89 8.49 -15.36
N ALA A 216 -40.04 8.09 -14.41
CA ALA A 216 -39.84 8.85 -13.17
C ALA A 216 -39.18 10.22 -13.41
N PHE A 217 -38.28 10.32 -14.39
CA PHE A 217 -37.55 11.53 -14.74
C PHE A 217 -38.20 12.31 -15.90
N ALA A 218 -39.29 11.79 -16.47
CA ALA A 218 -40.02 12.43 -17.55
C ALA A 218 -40.39 13.87 -17.19
N GLY A 219 -40.00 14.81 -18.05
CA GLY A 219 -40.21 16.26 -17.86
C GLY A 219 -38.93 17.06 -17.58
N LEU A 220 -37.85 16.40 -17.17
CA LEU A 220 -36.56 17.01 -16.83
C LEU A 220 -35.72 17.39 -18.06
N ARG A 221 -36.24 18.30 -18.89
CA ARG A 221 -35.65 18.69 -20.19
C ARG A 221 -34.34 19.48 -20.09
N SER A 222 -34.09 20.12 -18.95
CA SER A 222 -32.91 20.99 -18.74
C SER A 222 -31.93 20.43 -17.71
N LEU A 223 -32.14 19.19 -17.25
CA LEU A 223 -31.32 18.63 -16.17
C LEU A 223 -29.90 18.41 -16.66
N TYR A 224 -28.96 18.99 -15.93
CA TYR A 224 -27.54 18.91 -16.19
C TYR A 224 -26.84 17.99 -15.18
N PHE A 225 -27.22 18.11 -13.90
CA PHE A 225 -26.65 17.37 -12.77
C PHE A 225 -27.66 16.43 -12.11
N LEU A 226 -27.34 15.14 -12.07
CA LEU A 226 -28.05 14.16 -11.27
C LEU A 226 -27.10 13.43 -10.31
N TYR A 227 -27.29 13.68 -9.01
CA TYR A 227 -26.57 12.99 -7.94
C TYR A 227 -27.50 12.01 -7.23
N MET A 228 -27.15 10.72 -7.23
CA MET A 228 -27.85 9.67 -6.48
C MET A 228 -26.87 8.78 -5.68
N LEU A 229 -25.81 9.39 -5.16
CA LEU A 229 -24.77 8.75 -4.37
C LEU A 229 -25.33 8.10 -3.08
N ASN A 230 -24.75 6.97 -2.66
CA ASN A 230 -25.13 6.22 -1.45
C ASN A 230 -26.63 5.94 -1.32
N ASN A 231 -27.21 5.32 -2.35
CA ASN A 231 -28.57 4.81 -2.34
C ASN A 231 -28.58 3.27 -2.32
N SER A 232 -29.72 2.63 -2.62
CA SER A 232 -29.86 1.17 -2.62
C SER A 232 -30.28 0.64 -4.00
N LEU A 233 -29.96 1.36 -5.06
CA LEU A 233 -30.42 1.05 -6.41
C LEU A 233 -29.79 -0.25 -6.90
N ALA A 234 -30.63 -1.26 -7.20
CA ALA A 234 -30.16 -2.57 -7.63
C ALA A 234 -30.03 -2.70 -9.17
N LYS A 235 -30.83 -1.93 -9.91
CA LYS A 235 -30.89 -1.93 -11.37
C LYS A 235 -31.19 -0.52 -11.86
N ILE A 236 -30.56 -0.13 -12.96
CA ILE A 236 -30.93 1.06 -13.73
C ILE A 236 -32.10 0.64 -14.65
N PRO A 237 -33.10 1.51 -14.92
CA PRO A 237 -34.13 1.23 -15.91
C PRO A 237 -33.53 0.81 -17.26
N ASN A 238 -34.15 -0.18 -17.93
CA ASN A 238 -33.67 -0.68 -19.23
C ASN A 238 -33.97 0.25 -20.41
N THR A 239 -34.73 1.33 -20.17
CA THR A 239 -35.00 2.40 -21.13
C THR A 239 -33.89 3.45 -21.06
N SER A 240 -33.66 4.19 -22.14
CA SER A 240 -32.64 5.23 -22.12
C SER A 240 -33.00 6.34 -21.13
N LEU A 241 -32.11 6.63 -20.18
CA LEU A 241 -32.30 7.71 -19.19
C LEU A 241 -32.39 9.08 -19.88
N CYS A 242 -31.62 9.26 -20.94
CA CYS A 242 -31.53 10.53 -21.65
C CYS A 242 -32.69 10.79 -22.62
N ALA A 243 -33.56 9.80 -22.87
CA ALA A 243 -34.85 10.04 -23.51
C ALA A 243 -35.74 10.96 -22.64
N GLU A 244 -35.63 10.82 -21.31
CA GLU A 244 -36.34 11.65 -20.33
C GLU A 244 -35.54 12.92 -19.96
N MET A 245 -34.21 12.86 -20.06
CA MET A 245 -33.25 13.90 -19.66
C MET A 245 -32.19 14.16 -20.74
N PRO A 246 -32.53 14.84 -21.85
CA PRO A 246 -31.66 14.94 -23.03
C PRO A 246 -30.41 15.81 -22.84
N LYS A 247 -30.38 16.70 -21.84
CA LYS A 247 -29.25 17.61 -21.54
C LYS A 247 -28.36 17.11 -20.38
N LEU A 248 -28.54 15.87 -19.95
CA LEU A 248 -27.80 15.32 -18.82
C LEU A 248 -26.31 15.24 -19.15
N SER A 249 -25.49 15.93 -18.36
CA SER A 249 -24.04 16.00 -18.52
C SER A 249 -23.31 15.27 -17.41
N TRP A 250 -23.83 15.28 -16.18
CA TRP A 250 -23.22 14.60 -15.04
C TRP A 250 -24.20 13.62 -14.39
N LEU A 251 -23.77 12.36 -14.31
CA LEU A 251 -24.51 11.30 -13.63
C LEU A 251 -23.62 10.60 -12.60
N ASP A 252 -23.99 10.75 -11.33
CA ASP A 252 -23.31 10.08 -10.22
C ASP A 252 -24.25 9.08 -9.53
N LEU A 253 -23.85 7.81 -9.60
CA LEU A 253 -24.52 6.65 -9.02
C LEU A 253 -23.59 5.89 -8.04
N GLU A 254 -22.59 6.55 -7.46
CA GLU A 254 -21.66 5.93 -6.52
C GLU A 254 -22.39 5.28 -5.33
N GLY A 255 -21.86 4.18 -4.81
CA GLY A 255 -22.30 3.62 -3.52
C GLY A 255 -23.68 2.97 -3.57
N ASN A 256 -24.12 2.55 -4.76
CA ASN A 256 -25.36 1.83 -4.99
C ASN A 256 -25.14 0.30 -5.01
N ARG A 257 -26.13 -0.47 -5.48
CA ARG A 257 -26.11 -1.94 -5.52
C ARG A 257 -26.30 -2.49 -6.93
N ILE A 258 -25.91 -1.71 -7.94
CA ILE A 258 -26.11 -2.03 -9.35
C ILE A 258 -25.29 -3.27 -9.69
N ARG A 259 -25.91 -4.25 -10.34
CA ARG A 259 -25.27 -5.54 -10.66
C ARG A 259 -24.83 -5.68 -12.12
N ALA A 260 -25.53 -5.01 -13.04
CA ALA A 260 -25.26 -5.07 -14.46
C ALA A 260 -25.70 -3.76 -15.12
N VAL A 261 -25.03 -3.40 -16.22
CA VAL A 261 -25.35 -2.25 -17.06
C VAL A 261 -25.61 -2.75 -18.48
N HIS A 262 -26.81 -2.47 -18.99
CA HIS A 262 -27.26 -2.88 -20.32
C HIS A 262 -27.03 -1.76 -21.34
N GLY A 263 -26.83 -2.13 -22.61
CA GLY A 263 -26.46 -1.15 -23.66
C GLY A 263 -27.51 -0.07 -23.93
N ALA A 264 -28.79 -0.38 -23.75
CA ALA A 264 -29.89 0.54 -24.03
C ALA A 264 -29.97 1.74 -23.05
N VAL A 265 -29.34 1.64 -21.87
CA VAL A 265 -29.45 2.66 -20.80
C VAL A 265 -28.91 4.02 -21.24
N PHE A 266 -27.79 4.02 -21.97
CA PHE A 266 -27.04 5.23 -22.34
C PHE A 266 -27.10 5.57 -23.83
N GLN A 267 -27.95 4.89 -24.60
CA GLN A 267 -27.97 4.98 -26.05
C GLN A 267 -28.29 6.39 -26.61
N GLU A 268 -29.10 7.18 -25.89
CA GLU A 268 -29.47 8.56 -26.28
C GLU A 268 -28.66 9.65 -25.54
N CYS A 269 -27.70 9.27 -24.70
CA CYS A 269 -26.97 10.21 -23.82
C CYS A 269 -25.79 10.89 -24.52
N ARG A 270 -26.06 11.75 -25.52
CA ARG A 270 -25.01 12.40 -26.33
C ARG A 270 -24.25 13.53 -25.63
N GLU A 271 -24.83 14.09 -24.58
CA GLU A 271 -24.28 15.23 -23.84
C GLU A 271 -23.56 14.83 -22.54
N LEU A 272 -23.52 13.53 -22.23
CA LEU A 272 -22.96 13.04 -20.99
C LEU A 272 -21.43 13.19 -21.00
N THR A 273 -20.92 13.96 -20.03
CA THR A 273 -19.49 14.21 -19.85
C THR A 273 -18.89 13.42 -18.70
N VAL A 274 -19.69 13.10 -17.67
CA VAL A 274 -19.21 12.36 -16.49
C VAL A 274 -20.17 11.26 -16.10
N LEU A 275 -19.60 10.08 -15.90
CA LEU A 275 -20.31 8.92 -15.41
C LEU A 275 -19.55 8.26 -14.25
N VAL A 276 -20.11 8.39 -13.04
CA VAL A 276 -19.56 7.77 -11.84
C VAL A 276 -20.43 6.58 -11.43
N LEU A 277 -19.84 5.39 -11.49
CA LEU A 277 -20.46 4.10 -11.11
C LEU A 277 -19.63 3.39 -10.03
N ARG A 278 -18.74 4.11 -9.36
CA ARG A 278 -17.86 3.62 -8.29
C ARG A 278 -18.62 2.95 -7.14
N ARG A 279 -17.98 1.99 -6.45
CA ARG A 279 -18.53 1.34 -5.24
C ARG A 279 -19.93 0.73 -5.45
N ASN A 280 -20.14 0.12 -6.60
CA ASN A 280 -21.33 -0.67 -6.90
C ASN A 280 -21.02 -2.18 -6.78
N ARG A 281 -21.85 -3.02 -7.40
CA ARG A 281 -21.67 -4.49 -7.43
C ARG A 281 -21.69 -5.00 -8.88
N ILE A 282 -21.23 -4.17 -9.81
CA ILE A 282 -21.33 -4.44 -11.25
C ILE A 282 -20.42 -5.63 -11.56
N ARG A 283 -20.99 -6.69 -12.11
CA ARG A 283 -20.25 -7.88 -12.58
C ARG A 283 -20.00 -7.87 -14.07
N TRP A 284 -20.97 -7.37 -14.82
CA TRP A 284 -20.94 -7.40 -16.27
C TRP A 284 -21.52 -6.11 -16.85
N ILE A 285 -20.84 -5.61 -17.89
CA ILE A 285 -21.29 -4.49 -18.72
C ILE A 285 -21.38 -5.01 -20.14
N GLN A 286 -22.50 -4.77 -20.81
CA GLN A 286 -22.68 -5.20 -22.19
C GLN A 286 -21.73 -4.43 -23.13
N GLY A 287 -21.12 -5.12 -24.10
CA GLY A 287 -20.28 -4.47 -25.12
C GLY A 287 -21.05 -3.38 -25.89
N GLY A 288 -20.38 -2.26 -26.20
CA GLY A 288 -20.98 -1.13 -26.89
C GLY A 288 -21.91 -0.25 -26.04
N THR A 289 -22.05 -0.50 -24.74
CA THR A 289 -22.89 0.32 -23.83
C THR A 289 -22.52 1.80 -23.85
N PHE A 290 -21.23 2.12 -23.99
CA PHE A 290 -20.73 3.50 -23.97
C PHE A 290 -20.48 4.08 -25.38
N SER A 291 -20.85 3.37 -26.44
CA SER A 291 -20.49 3.73 -27.83
C SER A 291 -21.04 5.05 -28.35
N ARG A 292 -22.11 5.56 -27.73
CA ARG A 292 -22.74 6.84 -28.09
C ARG A 292 -22.32 8.00 -27.20
N LEU A 293 -21.48 7.76 -26.19
CA LEU A 293 -21.02 8.75 -25.22
C LEU A 293 -19.77 9.48 -25.74
N ASN A 294 -19.88 10.13 -26.88
CA ASN A 294 -18.75 10.77 -27.56
C ASN A 294 -18.15 11.96 -26.80
N ARG A 295 -18.92 12.63 -25.94
CA ARG A 295 -18.48 13.75 -25.09
C ARG A 295 -18.03 13.34 -23.69
N LEU A 296 -17.94 12.04 -23.40
CA LEU A 296 -17.58 11.55 -22.07
C LEU A 296 -16.10 11.85 -21.80
N VAL A 297 -15.84 12.61 -20.75
CA VAL A 297 -14.50 13.02 -20.30
C VAL A 297 -14.01 12.14 -19.16
N GLU A 298 -14.92 11.73 -18.27
CA GLU A 298 -14.58 10.97 -17.06
C GLU A 298 -15.50 9.76 -16.88
N LEU A 299 -14.89 8.59 -16.69
CA LEU A 299 -15.57 7.33 -16.41
C LEU A 299 -14.95 6.62 -15.21
N ASP A 300 -15.71 6.51 -14.12
CA ASP A 300 -15.30 5.80 -12.92
C ASP A 300 -16.13 4.52 -12.70
N LEU A 301 -15.47 3.37 -12.85
CA LEU A 301 -15.97 2.02 -12.62
C LEU A 301 -15.28 1.35 -11.42
N SER A 302 -14.55 2.10 -10.60
CA SER A 302 -13.74 1.55 -9.51
C SER A 302 -14.53 0.90 -8.39
N CYS A 303 -13.89 0.02 -7.64
CA CYS A 303 -14.48 -0.70 -6.50
C CYS A 303 -15.78 -1.44 -6.87
N ASN A 304 -15.78 -2.14 -8.00
CA ASN A 304 -16.90 -2.97 -8.46
C ASN A 304 -16.53 -4.47 -8.38
N ARG A 305 -17.22 -5.33 -9.14
CA ARG A 305 -16.96 -6.77 -9.21
C ARG A 305 -16.80 -7.24 -10.66
N LEU A 306 -16.19 -6.41 -11.50
CA LEU A 306 -15.98 -6.71 -12.90
C LEU A 306 -14.96 -7.85 -13.02
N ASP A 307 -15.38 -8.96 -13.65
CA ASP A 307 -14.52 -10.12 -13.89
C ASP A 307 -13.75 -9.97 -15.22
N GLU A 308 -14.40 -9.37 -16.23
CA GLU A 308 -13.89 -9.20 -17.59
C GLU A 308 -14.37 -7.87 -18.20
N LEU A 309 -13.58 -7.31 -19.12
CA LEU A 309 -13.93 -6.13 -19.91
C LEU A 309 -14.13 -6.55 -21.38
N PRO A 310 -15.32 -6.33 -21.98
CA PRO A 310 -15.52 -6.60 -23.40
C PRO A 310 -14.61 -5.71 -24.26
N ALA A 311 -14.04 -6.25 -25.35
CA ALA A 311 -13.17 -5.50 -26.26
C ALA A 311 -13.82 -4.24 -26.84
N SER A 312 -15.14 -4.27 -27.08
CA SER A 312 -15.91 -3.14 -27.63
C SER A 312 -16.45 -2.17 -26.58
N LEU A 313 -16.06 -2.31 -25.30
CA LEU A 313 -16.62 -1.51 -24.22
C LEU A 313 -16.31 -0.01 -24.36
N PHE A 314 -15.06 0.32 -24.73
CA PHE A 314 -14.56 1.69 -24.81
C PHE A 314 -14.60 2.28 -26.23
N ASN A 315 -15.16 1.56 -27.19
CA ASN A 315 -15.28 2.06 -28.57
C ASN A 315 -16.22 3.26 -28.60
N GLY A 316 -15.82 4.34 -29.30
CA GLY A 316 -16.62 5.56 -29.46
C GLY A 316 -16.37 6.64 -28.39
N LEU A 317 -15.52 6.36 -27.40
CA LEU A 317 -15.13 7.31 -26.34
C LEU A 317 -13.93 8.17 -26.77
N ALA A 318 -14.12 9.05 -27.75
CA ALA A 318 -13.04 9.83 -28.35
C ALA A 318 -12.46 10.90 -27.40
N ASP A 319 -13.31 11.51 -26.55
CA ASP A 319 -12.95 12.64 -25.68
C ASP A 319 -12.61 12.20 -24.23
N LEU A 320 -12.52 10.90 -23.97
CA LEU A 320 -12.29 10.39 -22.61
C LEU A 320 -10.87 10.72 -22.16
N GLN A 321 -10.76 11.47 -21.06
CA GLN A 321 -9.50 11.90 -20.47
C GLN A 321 -9.15 11.10 -19.22
N GLN A 322 -10.15 10.70 -18.42
CA GLN A 322 -9.93 9.96 -17.18
C GLN A 322 -10.74 8.67 -17.14
N LEU A 323 -10.05 7.56 -16.91
CA LEU A 323 -10.64 6.23 -16.76
C LEU A 323 -10.16 5.58 -15.46
N ASN A 324 -11.09 5.22 -14.60
CA ASN A 324 -10.81 4.49 -13.37
C ASN A 324 -11.50 3.12 -13.37
N ILE A 325 -10.72 2.04 -13.38
CA ILE A 325 -11.22 0.66 -13.27
C ILE A 325 -10.62 -0.08 -12.06
N SER A 326 -10.00 0.67 -11.15
CA SER A 326 -9.32 0.14 -9.96
C SER A 326 -10.22 -0.71 -9.07
N TYR A 327 -9.61 -1.60 -8.27
CA TYR A 327 -10.28 -2.45 -7.29
C TYR A 327 -11.44 -3.28 -7.88
N ASN A 328 -11.20 -3.87 -9.05
CA ASN A 328 -12.06 -4.89 -9.64
C ASN A 328 -11.31 -6.23 -9.71
N PRO A 329 -11.98 -7.38 -9.57
CA PRO A 329 -11.36 -8.71 -9.69
C PRO A 329 -11.09 -9.11 -11.15
N LEU A 330 -10.55 -8.20 -11.96
CA LEU A 330 -10.25 -8.45 -13.37
C LEU A 330 -9.14 -9.50 -13.48
N LYS A 331 -9.38 -10.54 -14.28
CA LYS A 331 -8.40 -11.62 -14.47
C LYS A 331 -7.26 -11.22 -15.40
N GLU A 332 -7.60 -10.60 -16.52
CA GLU A 332 -6.67 -10.23 -17.58
C GLU A 332 -7.13 -8.95 -18.28
N ILE A 333 -6.17 -8.23 -18.86
CA ILE A 333 -6.43 -7.08 -19.73
C ILE A 333 -5.88 -7.45 -21.11
N PHE A 334 -6.77 -7.51 -22.11
CA PHE A 334 -6.37 -7.88 -23.46
C PHE A 334 -5.47 -6.81 -24.10
N PRO A 335 -4.49 -7.22 -24.94
CA PRO A 335 -3.73 -6.29 -25.76
C PRO A 335 -4.67 -5.44 -26.60
N GLY A 336 -4.51 -4.13 -26.51
CA GLY A 336 -5.30 -3.18 -27.28
C GLY A 336 -6.70 -2.84 -26.73
N GLN A 337 -7.04 -3.32 -25.52
CA GLN A 337 -8.30 -2.96 -24.84
C GLN A 337 -8.53 -1.44 -24.72
N PHE A 338 -7.45 -0.65 -24.69
CA PHE A 338 -7.48 0.81 -24.57
C PHE A 338 -7.16 1.55 -25.89
N GLU A 339 -7.03 0.86 -27.03
CA GLU A 339 -6.66 1.50 -28.31
C GLU A 339 -7.66 2.56 -28.77
N SER A 340 -8.93 2.40 -28.40
CA SER A 340 -10.02 3.29 -28.78
C SER A 340 -10.06 4.60 -27.95
N LEU A 341 -9.04 4.90 -27.15
CA LEU A 341 -8.98 6.04 -26.22
C LEU A 341 -7.81 6.99 -26.53
N PRO A 342 -7.88 7.80 -27.61
CA PRO A 342 -6.75 8.61 -28.06
C PRO A 342 -6.41 9.79 -27.14
N GLN A 343 -7.40 10.32 -26.39
CA GLN A 343 -7.26 11.50 -25.53
C GLN A 343 -7.06 11.16 -24.05
N LEU A 344 -6.86 9.89 -23.70
CA LEU A 344 -6.74 9.47 -22.31
C LEU A 344 -5.49 10.06 -21.66
N GLN A 345 -5.69 10.81 -20.59
CA GLN A 345 -4.65 11.49 -19.81
C GLN A 345 -4.37 10.79 -18.48
N SER A 346 -5.39 10.20 -17.86
CA SER A 346 -5.28 9.50 -16.58
C SER A 346 -5.95 8.12 -16.62
N LEU A 347 -5.20 7.10 -16.21
CA LEU A 347 -5.66 5.71 -16.13
C LEU A 347 -5.35 5.11 -14.76
N SER A 348 -6.39 4.73 -14.01
CA SER A 348 -6.22 4.05 -12.73
C SER A 348 -6.57 2.55 -12.80
N LEU A 349 -5.54 1.75 -12.50
CA LEU A 349 -5.52 0.29 -12.45
C LEU A 349 -5.12 -0.22 -11.05
N GLU A 350 -5.31 0.60 -10.01
CA GLU A 350 -4.98 0.23 -8.63
C GLU A 350 -5.75 -1.01 -8.17
N GLY A 351 -5.15 -1.81 -7.30
CA GLY A 351 -5.77 -3.03 -6.79
C GLY A 351 -5.92 -4.17 -7.81
N LEU A 352 -5.58 -3.98 -9.09
CA LEU A 352 -5.58 -5.02 -10.11
C LEU A 352 -4.26 -5.80 -10.10
N GLU A 353 -4.34 -7.13 -10.13
CA GLU A 353 -3.19 -8.00 -10.39
C GLU A 353 -3.20 -8.38 -11.87
N ILE A 354 -2.32 -7.77 -12.65
CA ILE A 354 -2.23 -8.01 -14.10
C ILE A 354 -1.09 -9.02 -14.33
N PRO A 355 -1.37 -10.32 -14.53
CA PRO A 355 -0.34 -11.27 -14.91
C PRO A 355 0.17 -10.94 -16.32
N ASN A 356 1.49 -10.97 -16.52
CA ASN A 356 2.14 -10.78 -17.83
C ASN A 356 1.74 -9.48 -18.55
N ILE A 357 1.91 -8.34 -17.87
CA ILE A 357 1.73 -7.04 -18.50
C ILE A 357 2.73 -6.88 -19.66
N HIS A 358 2.21 -6.86 -20.90
CA HIS A 358 3.05 -6.68 -22.08
C HIS A 358 3.38 -5.20 -22.27
N ASN A 359 4.63 -4.88 -22.63
CA ASN A 359 5.09 -3.51 -22.89
C ASN A 359 4.29 -2.79 -24.00
N LEU A 360 3.60 -3.56 -24.86
CA LEU A 360 2.81 -3.03 -25.97
C LEU A 360 1.39 -2.61 -25.56
N THR A 361 0.93 -2.93 -24.34
CA THR A 361 -0.47 -2.66 -23.93
C THR A 361 -0.77 -1.16 -23.83
N PHE A 362 0.20 -0.34 -23.43
CA PHE A 362 0.00 1.11 -23.21
C PHE A 362 0.65 2.00 -24.26
N HIS A 363 1.49 1.46 -25.15
CA HIS A 363 2.29 2.27 -26.09
C HIS A 363 1.45 3.19 -27.01
N ARG A 364 0.20 2.80 -27.34
CA ARG A 364 -0.66 3.63 -28.21
C ARG A 364 -1.32 4.81 -27.48
N LEU A 365 -1.25 4.86 -26.15
CA LEU A 365 -1.83 5.94 -25.35
C LEU A 365 -0.85 7.12 -25.26
N ALA A 366 -0.63 7.81 -26.37
CA ALA A 366 0.39 8.87 -26.46
C ALA A 366 0.12 10.08 -25.57
N ASN A 367 -1.14 10.32 -25.19
CA ASN A 367 -1.54 11.48 -24.35
C ASN A 367 -1.57 11.15 -22.85
N LEU A 368 -1.17 9.93 -22.46
CA LEU A 368 -1.26 9.47 -21.09
C LEU A 368 -0.19 10.13 -20.22
N SER A 369 -0.62 10.89 -19.22
CA SER A 369 0.23 11.65 -18.31
C SER A 369 0.35 10.99 -16.93
N HIS A 370 -0.73 10.35 -16.47
CA HIS A 370 -0.85 9.71 -15.17
C HIS A 370 -1.30 8.26 -15.32
N ILE A 371 -0.59 7.34 -14.66
CA ILE A 371 -1.01 5.95 -14.55
C ILE A 371 -0.81 5.41 -13.14
N TYR A 372 -1.82 4.73 -12.62
CA TYR A 372 -1.83 4.18 -11.27
C TYR A 372 -1.93 2.66 -11.32
N PHE A 373 -0.98 1.98 -10.69
CA PHE A 373 -0.89 0.52 -10.64
C PHE A 373 -0.96 0.00 -9.21
N LYS A 374 -1.21 -1.30 -9.05
CA LYS A 374 -1.05 -1.98 -7.75
C LYS A 374 0.40 -2.11 -7.31
N LYS A 375 1.32 -2.36 -8.26
CA LYS A 375 2.74 -2.62 -8.00
C LYS A 375 3.62 -1.65 -8.80
N PHE A 376 4.68 -1.15 -8.19
CA PHE A 376 5.61 -0.21 -8.83
C PHE A 376 6.30 -0.82 -10.08
N GLN A 377 6.56 -2.13 -10.06
CA GLN A 377 7.20 -2.86 -11.18
C GLN A 377 6.45 -2.72 -12.52
N TYR A 378 5.13 -2.48 -12.50
CA TYR A 378 4.32 -2.34 -13.71
C TYR A 378 4.59 -1.01 -14.44
N CYS A 379 5.19 -0.04 -13.77
CA CYS A 379 5.60 1.21 -14.40
C CYS A 379 6.64 1.01 -15.50
N SER A 380 7.42 -0.08 -15.46
CA SER A 380 8.35 -0.45 -16.53
C SER A 380 7.67 -0.67 -17.89
N SER A 381 6.37 -1.02 -17.91
CA SER A 381 5.59 -1.20 -19.13
C SER A 381 5.01 0.11 -19.70
N ALA A 382 5.13 1.23 -18.97
CA ALA A 382 4.64 2.53 -19.37
C ALA A 382 5.72 3.63 -19.23
N PRO A 383 6.88 3.51 -19.93
CA PRO A 383 7.98 4.48 -19.80
C PRO A 383 7.69 5.83 -20.46
N HIS A 384 6.66 5.94 -21.31
CA HIS A 384 6.26 7.18 -21.98
C HIS A 384 5.37 8.07 -21.10
N VAL A 385 4.89 7.58 -19.96
CA VAL A 385 4.00 8.30 -19.04
C VAL A 385 4.82 9.10 -18.04
N ARG A 386 4.51 10.37 -17.80
CA ARG A 386 5.30 11.21 -16.89
C ARG A 386 5.20 10.75 -15.42
N SER A 387 3.98 10.54 -14.95
CA SER A 387 3.69 10.18 -13.55
C SER A 387 3.16 8.76 -13.45
N CYS A 388 3.93 7.86 -12.84
CA CYS A 388 3.52 6.48 -12.59
C CYS A 388 3.57 6.16 -11.10
N LYS A 389 2.46 5.70 -10.53
CA LYS A 389 2.35 5.37 -9.09
C LYS A 389 2.00 3.89 -8.88
N PRO A 390 2.47 3.24 -7.80
CA PRO A 390 3.32 3.77 -6.72
C PRO A 390 4.82 3.78 -7.08
N ASN A 391 5.61 4.65 -6.43
CA ASN A 391 7.07 4.76 -6.63
C ASN A 391 7.88 3.72 -5.82
N THR A 392 7.25 3.04 -4.87
CA THR A 392 7.89 2.10 -3.95
C THR A 392 6.87 1.12 -3.40
N ASP A 393 7.32 -0.09 -3.05
CA ASP A 393 6.57 -1.06 -2.24
C ASP A 393 6.92 -0.95 -0.73
N GLY A 394 7.71 0.05 -0.34
CA GLY A 394 8.26 0.24 1.01
C GLY A 394 9.58 -0.50 1.26
N ILE A 395 9.99 -1.39 0.36
CA ILE A 395 11.25 -2.16 0.43
C ILE A 395 12.21 -1.68 -0.66
N SER A 396 11.71 -1.71 -1.88
CA SER A 396 12.36 -1.37 -3.12
C SER A 396 11.82 -0.05 -3.66
N SER A 397 12.65 0.61 -4.46
CA SER A 397 12.32 1.86 -5.17
C SER A 397 12.53 1.64 -6.67
N PHE A 398 12.30 2.67 -7.47
CA PHE A 398 12.60 2.60 -8.91
C PHE A 398 14.10 2.40 -9.19
N GLU A 399 14.95 3.01 -8.37
CA GLU A 399 16.40 3.02 -8.58
C GLU A 399 17.11 1.88 -7.87
N HIS A 400 16.66 1.52 -6.67
CA HIS A 400 17.37 0.58 -5.79
C HIS A 400 16.46 -0.55 -5.30
N LEU A 401 17.03 -1.75 -5.16
CA LEU A 401 16.38 -2.91 -4.56
C LEU A 401 16.06 -2.63 -3.09
N LEU A 402 16.96 -1.95 -2.38
CA LEU A 402 16.73 -1.41 -1.04
C LEU A 402 16.66 0.11 -1.10
N ALA A 403 15.44 0.65 -0.97
CA ALA A 403 15.20 2.09 -1.07
C ALA A 403 15.97 2.89 0.00
N ASN A 404 16.09 2.36 1.22
CA ASN A 404 16.70 3.08 2.33
C ASN A 404 18.23 2.91 2.36
N ILE A 405 18.98 4.02 2.35
CA ILE A 405 20.44 4.01 2.44
C ILE A 405 20.97 3.38 3.74
N ILE A 406 20.26 3.56 4.85
CA ILE A 406 20.64 2.99 6.15
C ILE A 406 20.55 1.46 6.09
N LEU A 407 19.51 0.91 5.47
CA LEU A 407 19.37 -0.53 5.27
C LEU A 407 20.49 -1.08 4.37
N ARG A 408 20.85 -0.37 3.29
CA ARG A 408 21.96 -0.76 2.41
C ARG A 408 23.28 -0.90 3.16
N VAL A 409 23.61 0.05 4.05
CA VAL A 409 24.82 -0.03 4.89
C VAL A 409 24.72 -1.21 5.86
N PHE A 410 23.59 -1.37 6.55
CA PHE A 410 23.43 -2.44 7.53
C PHE A 410 23.49 -3.84 6.92
N VAL A 411 23.01 -4.05 5.69
CA VAL A 411 23.11 -5.35 5.00
C VAL A 411 24.56 -5.84 4.97
N TRP A 412 25.49 -4.98 4.56
CA TRP A 412 26.91 -5.34 4.48
C TRP A 412 27.54 -5.55 5.86
N VAL A 413 27.22 -4.69 6.82
CA VAL A 413 27.73 -4.81 8.19
C VAL A 413 27.29 -6.13 8.82
N ILE A 414 25.99 -6.43 8.77
CA ILE A 414 25.44 -7.64 9.37
C ILE A 414 25.92 -8.88 8.61
N ALA A 415 25.95 -8.86 7.27
CA ALA A 415 26.49 -9.98 6.48
C ALA A 415 27.94 -10.31 6.89
N CYS A 416 28.81 -9.30 6.99
CA CYS A 416 30.20 -9.47 7.39
C CYS A 416 30.33 -10.01 8.81
N VAL A 417 29.60 -9.42 9.77
CA VAL A 417 29.63 -9.85 11.19
C VAL A 417 29.12 -11.28 11.33
N THR A 418 28.03 -11.63 10.67
CA THR A 418 27.45 -12.97 10.71
C THR A 418 28.37 -14.00 10.07
N CYS A 419 28.91 -13.75 8.88
CA CYS A 419 29.82 -14.68 8.20
C CYS A 419 31.14 -14.86 8.97
N LEU A 420 31.82 -13.77 9.32
CA LEU A 420 33.12 -13.83 10.02
C LEU A 420 32.95 -14.35 11.44
N GLY A 421 31.94 -13.88 12.17
CA GLY A 421 31.66 -14.31 13.54
C GLY A 421 31.41 -15.81 13.64
N ASN A 422 30.53 -16.35 12.80
CA ASN A 422 30.24 -17.79 12.81
C ASN A 422 31.42 -18.63 12.32
N LEU A 423 32.16 -18.19 11.29
CA LEU A 423 33.35 -18.87 10.80
C LEU A 423 34.45 -18.94 11.87
N LEU A 424 34.70 -17.83 12.59
CA LEU A 424 35.66 -17.78 13.68
C LEU A 424 35.29 -18.75 14.80
N VAL A 425 34.01 -18.83 15.18
CA VAL A 425 33.56 -19.77 16.21
C VAL A 425 33.75 -21.22 15.79
N ILE A 426 33.44 -21.56 14.52
CA ILE A 426 33.65 -22.91 13.98
C ILE A 426 35.13 -23.28 13.99
N CYS A 427 36.01 -22.37 13.53
CA CYS A 427 37.45 -22.58 13.49
C CYS A 427 38.02 -22.77 14.91
N MET A 428 37.72 -21.83 15.82
CA MET A 428 38.22 -21.87 17.20
C MET A 428 37.77 -23.14 17.94
N ARG A 429 36.50 -23.53 17.82
CA ARG A 429 35.98 -24.77 18.43
C ARG A 429 36.45 -26.05 17.72
N SER A 430 37.12 -25.94 16.58
CA SER A 430 37.74 -27.08 15.88
C SER A 430 39.21 -27.25 16.25
N LEU A 431 39.90 -26.15 16.60
CA LEU A 431 41.29 -26.18 17.05
C LEU A 431 41.43 -26.52 18.54
N VAL A 432 40.48 -26.08 19.38
CA VAL A 432 40.50 -26.37 20.82
C VAL A 432 39.81 -27.71 21.09
N ALA A 433 40.52 -28.65 21.74
CA ALA A 433 39.94 -29.88 22.24
C ALA A 433 38.80 -29.57 23.22
N ALA A 434 37.56 -29.79 22.77
CA ALA A 434 36.38 -29.43 23.55
C ALA A 434 36.12 -30.46 24.66
N GLU A 435 35.91 -29.97 25.88
CA GLU A 435 35.60 -30.77 27.08
C GLU A 435 34.33 -31.62 26.90
N ASN A 436 33.37 -31.15 26.10
CA ASN A 436 32.17 -31.88 25.68
C ASN A 436 32.02 -31.85 24.15
N SER A 437 32.39 -32.96 23.50
CA SER A 437 32.32 -33.09 22.03
C SER A 437 30.91 -32.93 21.45
N GLN A 438 29.88 -33.32 22.19
CA GLN A 438 28.47 -33.30 21.74
C GLN A 438 27.90 -31.89 21.66
N HIS A 439 28.00 -31.13 22.74
CA HIS A 439 27.61 -29.72 22.76
C HIS A 439 28.43 -28.88 21.76
N ALA A 440 29.71 -29.22 21.57
CA ALA A 440 30.53 -28.56 20.55
C ALA A 440 30.03 -28.83 19.13
N MET A 441 29.54 -30.03 18.82
CA MET A 441 28.94 -30.35 17.51
C MET A 441 27.64 -29.57 17.27
N ALA A 442 26.76 -29.48 18.26
CA ALA A 442 25.51 -28.73 18.14
C ALA A 442 25.77 -27.23 17.88
N ILE A 443 26.73 -26.63 18.60
CA ILE A 443 27.11 -25.22 18.38
C ILE A 443 27.74 -25.02 17.00
N LYS A 444 28.59 -25.94 16.52
CA LYS A 444 29.12 -25.88 15.15
C LYS A 444 28.00 -25.94 14.11
N SER A 445 27.01 -26.82 14.32
CA SER A 445 25.84 -26.93 13.43
C SER A 445 25.01 -25.64 13.43
N LEU A 446 24.82 -25.00 14.59
CA LEU A 446 24.11 -23.73 14.69
C LEU A 446 24.85 -22.61 13.96
N CYS A 447 26.17 -22.51 14.13
CA CYS A 447 26.98 -21.54 13.39
C CYS A 447 26.95 -21.78 11.86
N CYS A 448 26.85 -23.04 11.41
CA CYS A 448 26.65 -23.33 9.99
C CYS A 448 25.29 -22.80 9.51
N ALA A 449 24.21 -23.01 10.26
CA ALA A 449 22.88 -22.51 9.91
C ALA A 449 22.84 -20.98 9.90
N ASP A 450 23.35 -20.31 10.93
CA ASP A 450 23.46 -18.85 11.01
C ASP A 450 24.34 -18.25 9.90
N GLY A 451 25.42 -18.95 9.53
CA GLY A 451 26.29 -18.55 8.42
C GLY A 451 25.57 -18.48 7.07
N LEU A 452 24.56 -19.33 6.84
CA LEU A 452 23.74 -19.29 5.62
C LEU A 452 22.94 -17.99 5.51
N MET A 453 22.48 -17.43 6.63
CA MET A 453 21.81 -16.11 6.65
C MET A 453 22.78 -14.99 6.23
N GLY A 454 24.06 -15.08 6.64
CA GLY A 454 25.09 -14.15 6.21
C GLY A 454 25.35 -14.20 4.70
N ILE A 455 25.41 -15.42 4.12
CA ILE A 455 25.54 -15.61 2.66
C ILE A 455 24.32 -15.01 1.93
N TYR A 456 23.12 -15.24 2.46
CA TYR A 456 21.89 -14.66 1.93
C TYR A 456 21.96 -13.13 1.84
N LEU A 457 22.34 -12.46 2.94
CA LEU A 457 22.47 -11.00 2.97
C LEU A 457 23.56 -10.47 2.02
N PHE A 458 24.67 -11.20 1.90
CA PHE A 458 25.75 -10.82 0.99
C PHE A 458 25.28 -10.82 -0.47
N VAL A 459 24.50 -11.83 -0.86
CA VAL A 459 23.92 -11.90 -2.20
C VAL A 459 22.91 -10.77 -2.43
N ILE A 460 22.03 -10.48 -1.46
CA ILE A 460 21.11 -9.33 -1.56
C ILE A 460 21.87 -8.00 -1.73
N GLY A 461 22.91 -7.76 -0.92
CA GLY A 461 23.75 -6.57 -1.05
C GLY A 461 24.44 -6.46 -2.41
N ALA A 462 24.94 -7.58 -2.94
CA ALA A 462 25.56 -7.62 -4.26
C ALA A 462 24.57 -7.31 -5.40
N PHE A 463 23.33 -7.82 -5.33
CA PHE A 463 22.30 -7.53 -6.32
C PHE A 463 21.74 -6.11 -6.22
N ASP A 464 21.69 -5.54 -5.01
CA ASP A 464 21.36 -4.12 -4.81
C ASP A 464 22.40 -3.20 -5.51
N LEU A 465 23.70 -3.50 -5.36
CA LEU A 465 24.75 -2.79 -6.10
C LEU A 465 24.64 -3.01 -7.62
N LYS A 466 24.34 -4.23 -8.05
CA LYS A 466 24.23 -4.59 -9.48
C LYS A 466 23.12 -3.83 -10.20
N TYR A 467 21.97 -3.62 -9.54
CA TYR A 467 20.80 -2.97 -10.13
C TYR A 467 20.65 -1.50 -9.73
N SER A 468 21.68 -0.91 -9.12
CA SER A 468 21.66 0.47 -8.65
C SER A 468 21.37 1.46 -9.79
N GLY A 469 20.37 2.33 -9.60
CA GLY A 469 19.93 3.36 -10.53
C GLY A 469 18.85 2.92 -11.51
N GLU A 470 18.68 1.60 -11.76
CA GLU A 470 17.73 1.10 -12.77
C GLU A 470 16.97 -0.17 -12.33
N TYR A 471 16.72 -0.34 -11.03
CA TYR A 471 16.09 -1.55 -10.49
C TYR A 471 14.73 -1.88 -11.12
N ASN A 472 13.89 -0.89 -11.39
CA ASN A 472 12.53 -1.10 -11.92
C ASN A 472 12.51 -1.91 -13.22
N LYS A 473 13.49 -1.72 -14.12
CA LYS A 473 13.58 -2.46 -15.39
C LYS A 473 13.85 -3.95 -15.18
N HIS A 474 14.54 -4.28 -14.09
CA HIS A 474 14.95 -5.65 -13.76
C HIS A 474 14.08 -6.31 -12.68
N ALA A 475 13.24 -5.54 -11.98
CA ALA A 475 12.46 -5.99 -10.83
C ALA A 475 11.60 -7.23 -11.15
N GLN A 476 10.83 -7.20 -12.23
CA GLN A 476 9.97 -8.33 -12.63
C GLN A 476 10.80 -9.58 -12.98
N GLY A 477 11.94 -9.41 -13.67
CA GLY A 477 12.85 -10.50 -14.01
C GLY A 477 13.55 -11.10 -12.78
N TRP A 478 14.00 -10.24 -11.85
CA TRP A 478 14.66 -10.64 -10.60
C TRP A 478 13.71 -11.45 -9.71
N MET A 479 12.52 -10.91 -9.41
CA MET A 479 11.52 -11.58 -8.58
C MET A 479 11.01 -12.88 -9.21
N GLY A 480 10.93 -12.95 -10.53
CA GLY A 480 10.57 -14.18 -11.25
C GLY A 480 11.70 -15.21 -11.36
N SER A 481 12.94 -14.86 -11.03
CA SER A 481 14.12 -15.70 -11.29
C SER A 481 14.24 -16.87 -10.32
N LEU A 482 14.85 -17.95 -10.80
CA LEU A 482 15.25 -19.08 -9.94
C LEU A 482 16.27 -18.65 -8.88
N GLN A 483 17.10 -17.64 -9.16
CA GLN A 483 18.10 -17.10 -8.22
C GLN A 483 17.43 -16.55 -6.97
N CYS A 484 16.43 -15.68 -7.14
CA CYS A 484 15.64 -15.13 -6.04
C CYS A 484 14.93 -16.24 -5.24
N GLN A 485 14.36 -17.23 -5.95
CA GLN A 485 13.67 -18.35 -5.30
C GLN A 485 14.60 -19.22 -4.43
N LEU A 486 15.79 -19.56 -4.95
CA LEU A 486 16.79 -20.32 -4.20
C LEU A 486 17.33 -19.51 -3.02
N LEU A 487 17.54 -18.21 -3.21
CA LEU A 487 18.01 -17.30 -2.17
C LEU A 487 17.00 -17.19 -1.01
N GLY A 488 15.71 -17.09 -1.31
CA GLY A 488 14.64 -17.13 -0.32
C GLY A 488 14.57 -18.46 0.43
N SER A 489 14.72 -19.58 -0.30
CA SER A 489 14.75 -20.91 0.32
C SER A 489 15.94 -21.08 1.28
N LEU A 490 17.09 -20.47 0.96
CA LEU A 490 18.28 -20.49 1.81
C LEU A 490 18.07 -19.71 3.10
N ALA A 491 17.46 -18.52 3.02
CA ALA A 491 17.15 -17.71 4.21
C ALA A 491 16.16 -18.43 5.14
N MET A 492 15.14 -19.07 4.57
CA MET A 492 14.16 -19.85 5.32
C MET A 492 14.78 -21.10 5.96
N LEU A 493 15.62 -21.83 5.21
CA LEU A 493 16.39 -22.96 5.75
C LEU A 493 17.23 -22.52 6.96
N SER A 494 17.94 -21.41 6.83
CA SER A 494 18.79 -20.84 7.88
C SER A 494 17.98 -20.50 9.14
N SER A 495 16.86 -19.77 9.01
CA SER A 495 16.05 -19.35 10.16
C SER A 495 15.41 -20.54 10.89
N GLU A 496 14.81 -21.47 10.14
CA GLU A 496 14.06 -22.60 10.73
C GLU A 496 14.99 -23.63 11.37
N VAL A 497 16.11 -23.98 10.72
CA VAL A 497 17.10 -24.89 11.30
C VAL A 497 17.70 -24.29 12.58
N SER A 498 17.95 -22.97 12.61
CA SER A 498 18.51 -22.30 13.79
C SER A 498 17.56 -22.38 14.99
N VAL A 499 16.26 -22.11 14.81
CA VAL A 499 15.25 -22.26 15.87
C VAL A 499 15.17 -23.71 16.36
N LEU A 500 15.13 -24.68 15.45
CA LEU A 500 15.10 -26.10 15.83
C LEU A 500 16.38 -26.53 16.59
N LEU A 501 17.55 -26.06 16.18
CA LEU A 501 18.81 -26.34 16.89
C LEU A 501 18.84 -25.71 18.29
N LEU A 502 18.31 -24.49 18.43
CA LEU A 502 18.14 -23.85 19.74
C LEU A 502 17.23 -24.68 20.65
N THR A 503 16.07 -25.13 20.15
CA THR A 503 15.18 -26.01 20.94
C THR A 503 15.89 -27.28 21.38
N TYR A 504 16.62 -27.93 20.46
CA TYR A 504 17.39 -29.14 20.77
C TYR A 504 18.43 -28.89 21.86
N MET A 505 19.23 -27.82 21.73
CA MET A 505 20.25 -27.47 22.73
C MET A 505 19.64 -27.19 24.11
N THR A 506 18.46 -26.56 24.16
CA THR A 506 17.76 -26.29 25.43
C THR A 506 17.24 -27.57 26.07
N LEU A 507 16.68 -28.49 25.29
CA LEU A 507 16.17 -29.78 25.76
C LEU A 507 17.31 -30.69 26.24
N GLU A 508 18.41 -30.77 25.50
CA GLU A 508 19.59 -31.54 25.89
C GLU A 508 20.09 -31.10 27.28
N LYS A 509 20.14 -29.79 27.54
CA LYS A 509 20.52 -29.22 28.83
C LYS A 509 19.48 -29.47 29.92
N TYR A 510 18.20 -29.35 29.60
CA TYR A 510 17.11 -29.66 30.52
C TYR A 510 17.21 -31.11 31.02
N PHE A 511 17.34 -32.09 30.13
CA PHE A 511 17.46 -33.50 30.53
C PHE A 511 18.74 -33.76 31.35
N SER A 512 19.85 -33.12 30.97
CA SER A 512 21.12 -33.29 31.69
C SER A 512 21.11 -32.73 33.12
N ILE A 513 20.36 -31.65 33.36
CA ILE A 513 20.30 -30.96 34.67
C ILE A 513 19.19 -31.55 35.55
N VAL A 514 18.00 -31.78 35.00
CA VAL A 514 16.84 -32.25 35.77
C VAL A 514 16.92 -33.74 36.08
N PHE A 515 17.53 -34.54 35.20
CA PHE A 515 17.60 -36.00 35.34
C PHE A 515 19.06 -36.51 35.28
N PRO A 516 19.90 -36.19 36.28
CA PRO A 516 21.34 -36.48 36.24
C PRO A 516 21.70 -37.97 36.17
N PHE A 517 20.85 -38.87 36.69
CA PHE A 517 21.06 -40.33 36.72
C PHE A 517 20.22 -41.11 35.70
N SER A 518 19.44 -40.42 34.87
CA SER A 518 18.73 -41.11 33.80
C SER A 518 19.73 -41.57 32.75
N HIS A 519 19.65 -42.84 32.34
CA HIS A 519 20.46 -43.45 31.26
C HIS A 519 20.29 -42.77 29.88
N HIS A 520 19.49 -41.70 29.80
CA HIS A 520 19.15 -40.94 28.59
C HIS A 520 20.19 -39.87 28.18
N ARG A 521 21.45 -39.94 28.63
CA ARG A 521 22.50 -39.09 28.00
C ARG A 521 22.66 -39.52 26.54
N ALA A 522 22.25 -38.63 25.63
CA ALA A 522 22.36 -38.89 24.21
C ALA A 522 23.79 -39.26 23.86
N GLY A 523 24.02 -40.39 23.19
CA GLY A 523 25.35 -40.78 22.72
C GLY A 523 25.77 -39.99 21.48
N ARG A 524 27.07 -40.00 21.11
CA ARG A 524 27.58 -39.28 19.93
C ARG A 524 26.81 -39.61 18.64
N ARG A 525 26.47 -40.89 18.43
CA ARG A 525 25.67 -41.35 17.27
C ARG A 525 24.24 -40.79 17.29
N GLN A 526 23.62 -40.71 18.47
CA GLN A 526 22.28 -40.16 18.62
C GLN A 526 22.25 -38.65 18.37
N THR A 527 23.23 -37.90 18.90
CA THR A 527 23.39 -36.47 18.60
C THR A 527 23.53 -36.22 17.10
N VAL A 528 24.40 -36.96 16.42
CA VAL A 528 24.58 -36.82 14.95
C VAL A 528 23.28 -37.14 14.20
N SER A 529 22.57 -38.20 14.59
CA SER A 529 21.30 -38.58 13.98
C SER A 529 20.23 -37.49 14.14
N VAL A 530 20.10 -36.92 15.35
CA VAL A 530 19.15 -35.82 15.62
C VAL A 530 19.51 -34.56 14.82
N LEU A 531 20.79 -34.18 14.78
CA LEU A 531 21.24 -33.03 13.99
C LEU A 531 20.95 -33.25 12.48
N ALA A 532 21.22 -34.45 11.95
CA ALA A 532 20.89 -34.79 10.57
C ALA A 532 19.38 -34.72 10.31
N ALA A 533 18.54 -35.20 11.24
CA ALA A 533 17.09 -35.12 11.14
C ALA A 533 16.58 -33.66 11.15
N ILE A 534 17.16 -32.79 11.98
CA ILE A 534 16.84 -31.35 11.99
C ILE A 534 17.16 -30.71 10.63
N TRP A 535 18.33 -31.00 10.04
CA TRP A 535 18.68 -30.51 8.71
C TRP A 535 17.74 -31.04 7.63
N LEU A 536 17.42 -32.33 7.63
CA LEU A 536 16.47 -32.92 6.69
C LEU A 536 15.08 -32.28 6.80
N LEU A 537 14.62 -32.01 8.02
CA LEU A 537 13.36 -31.29 8.24
C LEU A 537 13.44 -29.85 7.70
N GLY A 538 14.52 -29.11 7.98
CA GLY A 538 14.72 -27.77 7.44
C GLY A 538 14.77 -27.72 5.91
N PHE A 539 15.46 -28.67 5.27
CA PHE A 539 15.48 -28.79 3.80
C PHE A 539 14.11 -29.12 3.24
N SER A 540 13.35 -30.00 3.88
CA SER A 540 11.99 -30.30 3.41
C SER A 540 11.07 -29.08 3.54
N LEU A 541 11.13 -28.33 4.65
CA LEU A 541 10.35 -27.10 4.83
C LEU A 541 10.75 -25.99 3.83
N SER A 542 12.02 -25.83 3.52
CA SER A 542 12.46 -24.79 2.56
C SER A 542 12.20 -25.15 1.09
N LEU A 543 12.24 -26.43 0.71
CA LEU A 543 12.12 -26.87 -0.69
C LEU A 543 10.67 -27.17 -1.13
N VAL A 544 9.76 -27.50 -0.21
CA VAL A 544 8.35 -27.80 -0.54
C VAL A 544 7.67 -26.72 -1.39
N PRO A 545 7.82 -25.40 -1.10
CA PRO A 545 7.23 -24.35 -1.93
C PRO A 545 7.80 -24.28 -3.36
N LEU A 546 9.02 -24.80 -3.60
CA LEU A 546 9.66 -24.80 -4.92
C LEU A 546 9.16 -25.95 -5.82
N TRP A 547 8.85 -27.11 -5.22
CA TRP A 547 8.35 -28.28 -5.96
C TRP A 547 6.89 -28.10 -6.39
N CYS A 548 6.04 -27.53 -5.53
CA CYS A 548 4.60 -27.41 -5.79
C CYS A 548 4.20 -26.00 -6.31
N LYS A 549 4.75 -25.60 -7.47
CA LYS A 549 4.45 -24.29 -8.08
C LYS A 549 2.96 -24.08 -8.37
N GLU A 550 2.21 -25.13 -8.70
CA GLU A 550 0.77 -25.05 -8.94
C GLU A 550 -0.06 -24.71 -7.70
N SER A 551 0.43 -25.05 -6.50
CA SER A 551 -0.28 -24.75 -5.24
C SER A 551 0.19 -23.43 -4.64
N PHE A 552 1.49 -23.14 -4.70
CA PHE A 552 2.10 -22.01 -4.00
C PHE A 552 2.38 -20.79 -4.88
N GLY A 553 2.47 -20.97 -6.21
CA GLY A 553 2.91 -19.93 -7.14
C GLY A 553 4.38 -19.55 -6.92
N ASN A 554 4.74 -18.29 -7.23
CA ASN A 554 6.05 -17.75 -6.91
C ASN A 554 6.12 -17.35 -5.42
N TYR A 555 6.28 -18.33 -4.54
CA TYR A 555 6.21 -18.13 -3.08
C TYR A 555 7.31 -17.20 -2.54
N TYR A 556 8.56 -17.44 -2.92
CA TYR A 556 9.71 -16.66 -2.46
C TYR A 556 9.86 -15.35 -3.24
N GLY A 557 9.58 -15.33 -4.54
CA GLY A 557 9.78 -14.16 -5.39
C GLY A 557 8.62 -13.17 -5.43
N ARG A 558 7.95 -12.92 -4.29
CA ARG A 558 6.86 -11.92 -4.21
C ARG A 558 7.35 -10.51 -3.95
N ASN A 559 8.50 -10.37 -3.33
CA ASN A 559 9.14 -9.11 -2.98
C ASN A 559 10.60 -9.07 -3.48
N GLY A 560 11.18 -7.88 -3.54
CA GLY A 560 12.55 -7.68 -4.03
C GLY A 560 13.63 -8.40 -3.20
N VAL A 561 13.35 -8.71 -1.93
CA VAL A 561 14.25 -9.34 -0.95
C VAL A 561 14.10 -10.88 -0.89
N CYS A 562 13.15 -11.42 -1.65
CA CYS A 562 12.91 -12.86 -1.81
C CYS A 562 12.51 -13.61 -0.52
N PHE A 563 11.88 -12.94 0.45
CA PHE A 563 11.58 -13.53 1.76
C PHE A 563 10.06 -13.57 2.06
N PRO A 564 9.48 -14.72 2.43
CA PRO A 564 8.02 -14.94 2.44
C PRO A 564 7.34 -14.54 3.77
N LEU A 565 7.63 -13.34 4.28
CA LEU A 565 7.04 -12.83 5.53
C LEU A 565 5.67 -12.18 5.31
N GLN A 566 5.53 -11.41 4.22
CA GLN A 566 4.37 -10.56 3.97
C GLN A 566 3.28 -11.35 3.26
N SER A 567 2.10 -11.45 3.90
CA SER A 567 0.91 -12.05 3.28
C SER A 567 0.02 -10.97 2.66
N ASP A 568 0.11 -10.79 1.34
CA ASP A 568 -0.78 -9.89 0.60
C ASP A 568 -2.21 -10.45 0.52
N LEU A 569 -3.22 -9.58 0.40
CA LEU A 569 -4.62 -9.99 0.25
C LEU A 569 -4.89 -10.89 -0.98
N GLY A 570 -4.01 -10.89 -1.98
CA GLY A 570 -4.08 -11.72 -3.19
C GLY A 570 -3.44 -13.10 -3.07
N GLU A 571 -2.91 -13.47 -1.89
CA GLU A 571 -2.25 -14.76 -1.73
C GLU A 571 -3.22 -15.94 -1.84
N ARG A 572 -2.79 -16.99 -2.56
CA ARG A 572 -3.48 -18.27 -2.54
C ARG A 572 -3.59 -18.78 -1.10
N PRO A 573 -4.76 -19.32 -0.69
CA PRO A 573 -5.00 -19.73 0.70
C PRO A 573 -3.97 -20.75 1.20
N SER A 574 -3.47 -21.63 0.32
CA SER A 574 -2.44 -22.62 0.65
C SER A 574 -1.09 -21.98 1.05
N ALA A 575 -0.64 -20.95 0.32
CA ALA A 575 0.61 -20.25 0.62
C ALA A 575 0.54 -19.46 1.92
N ARG A 576 -0.59 -18.79 2.15
CA ARG A 576 -0.86 -18.07 3.39
C ARG A 576 -0.90 -19.03 4.59
N GLY A 577 -1.56 -20.17 4.43
CA GLY A 577 -1.59 -21.25 5.43
C GLY A 577 -0.20 -21.75 5.77
N TYR A 578 0.62 -22.05 4.75
CA TYR A 578 1.98 -22.55 4.94
C TYR A 578 2.90 -21.58 5.70
N SER A 579 2.97 -20.31 5.27
CA SER A 579 3.74 -19.27 5.95
C SER A 579 3.29 -19.09 7.41
N THR A 580 1.98 -19.18 7.67
CA THR A 580 1.43 -19.09 9.03
C THR A 580 1.81 -20.29 9.89
N THR A 581 1.73 -21.50 9.35
CA THR A 581 2.12 -22.73 10.07
C THR A 581 3.57 -22.70 10.50
N ILE A 582 4.47 -22.15 9.67
CA ILE A 582 5.91 -22.11 9.99
C ILE A 582 6.23 -20.98 10.95
N TYR A 583 5.98 -19.73 10.53
CA TYR A 583 6.41 -18.56 11.29
C TYR A 583 5.61 -18.32 12.57
N LEU A 584 4.35 -18.77 12.64
CA LEU A 584 3.54 -18.67 13.85
C LEU A 584 3.39 -20.03 14.53
N GLY A 585 3.10 -21.12 13.81
CA GLY A 585 2.86 -22.42 14.44
C GLY A 585 4.12 -23.08 15.02
N LEU A 586 5.06 -23.46 14.15
CA LEU A 586 6.26 -24.20 14.51
C LEU A 586 7.17 -23.40 15.45
N ASN A 587 7.40 -22.12 15.13
CA ASN A 587 8.23 -21.26 15.97
C ASN A 587 7.61 -20.96 17.34
N LEU A 588 6.28 -20.77 17.44
CA LEU A 588 5.63 -20.63 18.75
C LEU A 588 5.75 -21.90 19.58
N ALA A 589 5.56 -23.09 18.97
CA ALA A 589 5.71 -24.36 19.66
C ALA A 589 7.15 -24.58 20.17
N ALA A 590 8.14 -24.19 19.36
CA ALA A 590 9.55 -24.15 19.75
C ALA A 590 9.76 -23.26 20.99
N PHE A 591 9.30 -22.01 20.97
CA PHE A 591 9.44 -21.09 22.11
C PHE A 591 8.74 -21.58 23.37
N ILE A 592 7.53 -22.13 23.27
CA ILE A 592 6.81 -22.71 24.42
C ILE A 592 7.63 -23.84 25.05
N THR A 593 8.18 -24.73 24.21
CA THR A 593 9.02 -25.85 24.66
C THR A 593 10.27 -25.34 25.38
N ILE A 594 10.91 -24.31 24.83
CA ILE A 594 12.08 -23.68 25.42
C ILE A 594 11.76 -23.05 26.79
N VAL A 595 10.68 -22.26 26.88
CA VAL A 595 10.25 -21.61 28.13
C VAL A 595 9.95 -22.65 29.20
N PHE A 596 9.25 -23.73 28.84
CA PHE A 596 8.99 -24.86 29.73
C PHE A 596 10.29 -25.50 30.25
N ALA A 597 11.22 -25.79 29.34
CA ALA A 597 12.51 -26.40 29.66
C ALA A 597 13.34 -25.52 30.63
N TYR A 598 13.42 -24.20 30.41
CA TYR A 598 14.13 -23.31 31.34
C TYR A 598 13.44 -23.18 32.69
N THR A 599 12.11 -23.09 32.71
CA THR A 599 11.36 -23.01 33.97
C THR A 599 11.65 -24.25 34.83
N GLY A 600 11.62 -25.44 34.23
CA GLY A 600 11.97 -26.68 34.91
C GLY A 600 13.44 -26.75 35.34
N MET A 601 14.37 -26.27 34.50
CA MET A 601 15.81 -26.21 34.81
C MET A 601 16.10 -25.30 36.02
N PHE A 602 15.57 -24.07 36.04
CA PHE A 602 15.77 -23.14 37.16
C PHE A 602 15.09 -23.63 38.44
N TYR A 603 13.92 -24.26 38.33
CA TYR A 603 13.25 -24.88 39.46
C TYR A 603 14.10 -25.99 40.07
N SER A 604 14.60 -26.93 39.25
CA SER A 604 15.47 -28.02 39.69
C SER A 604 16.76 -27.50 40.34
N ILE A 605 17.39 -26.48 39.75
CA ILE A 605 18.58 -25.86 40.33
C ILE A 605 18.28 -25.25 41.70
N ARG A 606 17.16 -24.54 41.89
CA ARG A 606 16.78 -23.98 43.19
C ARG A 606 16.51 -25.05 44.24
N VAL A 607 15.85 -26.13 43.87
CA VAL A 607 15.54 -27.26 44.77
C VAL A 607 16.82 -28.03 45.14
N THR A 608 17.73 -28.25 44.18
CA THR A 608 19.00 -28.95 44.43
C THR A 608 19.96 -28.09 45.25
N ALA A 609 19.96 -26.76 45.03
CA ALA A 609 20.73 -25.80 45.82
C ALA A 609 20.30 -25.73 47.30
N SER A 610 19.02 -25.97 47.61
CA SER A 610 18.53 -25.98 48.99
C SER A 610 18.75 -27.29 49.72
N ARG A 611 19.02 -28.40 49.02
CA ARG A 611 19.04 -29.75 49.63
C ARG A 611 20.43 -30.35 49.89
N THR A 612 21.46 -30.17 49.05
CA THR A 612 22.73 -30.93 49.29
C THR A 612 24.01 -30.52 48.54
N ALA A 613 24.03 -29.50 47.66
CA ALA A 613 25.21 -29.25 46.80
C ALA A 613 26.28 -28.32 47.44
N PRO A 614 27.60 -28.57 47.23
CA PRO A 614 28.65 -27.61 47.55
C PRO A 614 28.45 -26.30 46.76
N ARG A 615 28.62 -25.14 47.42
CA ARG A 615 28.41 -23.80 46.82
C ARG A 615 29.16 -23.59 45.48
N SER A 616 30.31 -24.24 45.28
CA SER A 616 31.14 -24.14 44.07
C SER A 616 30.61 -24.90 42.84
N VAL A 617 29.91 -26.02 43.03
CA VAL A 617 29.32 -26.80 41.92
C VAL A 617 28.02 -26.15 41.47
N CYS A 618 27.21 -25.70 42.43
CA CYS A 618 25.98 -24.96 42.18
C CYS A 618 26.25 -23.63 41.44
N SER A 619 27.32 -22.89 41.79
CA SER A 619 27.66 -21.64 41.10
C SER A 619 28.04 -21.86 39.63
N ARG A 620 28.72 -22.97 39.31
CA ARG A 620 29.10 -23.33 37.92
C ARG A 620 27.88 -23.67 37.07
N GLU A 621 26.95 -24.47 37.57
CA GLU A 621 25.72 -24.83 36.84
C GLU A 621 24.77 -23.63 36.67
N VAL A 622 24.67 -22.77 37.69
CA VAL A 622 23.91 -21.50 37.63
C VAL A 622 24.52 -20.55 36.58
N ALA A 623 25.85 -20.44 36.51
CA ALA A 623 26.51 -19.60 35.51
C ALA A 623 26.24 -20.10 34.07
N ILE A 624 26.25 -21.42 33.87
CA ILE A 624 25.92 -22.04 32.58
C ILE A 624 24.45 -21.78 32.23
N ALA A 625 23.51 -22.02 33.15
CA ALA A 625 22.08 -21.80 32.92
C ALA A 625 21.74 -20.33 32.62
N LYS A 626 22.33 -19.38 33.36
CA LYS A 626 22.16 -17.93 33.11
C LYS A 626 22.64 -17.52 31.72
N ARG A 627 23.74 -18.09 31.23
CA ARG A 627 24.26 -17.80 29.88
C ARG A 627 23.27 -18.23 28.80
N PHE A 628 22.76 -19.46 28.91
CA PHE A 628 21.79 -20.03 27.98
C PHE A 628 20.45 -19.28 28.03
N PHE A 629 20.04 -18.81 29.20
CA PHE A 629 18.85 -17.97 29.36
C PHE A 629 18.95 -16.65 28.57
N PHE A 630 20.09 -15.95 28.62
CA PHE A 630 20.28 -14.73 27.83
C PHE A 630 20.24 -15.00 26.32
N ILE A 631 20.84 -16.09 25.85
CA ILE A 631 20.79 -16.50 24.44
C ILE A 631 19.35 -16.67 23.95
N VAL A 632 18.53 -17.35 24.73
CA VAL A 632 17.14 -17.61 24.33
C VAL A 632 16.28 -16.37 24.43
N ILE A 633 16.53 -15.48 25.38
CA ILE A 633 15.83 -14.20 25.45
C ILE A 633 16.17 -13.34 24.23
N THR A 634 17.44 -13.25 23.83
CA THR A 634 17.81 -12.45 22.65
C THR A 634 17.14 -12.98 21.38
N ASP A 635 17.05 -14.30 21.23
CA ASP A 635 16.33 -14.94 20.12
C ASP A 635 14.83 -14.63 20.19
N ALA A 636 14.18 -14.87 21.35
CA ALA A 636 12.76 -14.58 21.54
C ALA A 636 12.40 -13.11 21.26
N LEU A 637 13.25 -12.16 21.67
CA LEU A 637 13.05 -10.73 21.39
C LEU A 637 13.10 -10.41 19.89
N CYS A 638 13.93 -11.10 19.10
CA CYS A 638 13.99 -10.92 17.65
C CYS A 638 12.75 -11.50 16.94
N TRP A 639 12.12 -12.53 17.53
CA TRP A 639 10.93 -13.17 16.96
C TRP A 639 9.60 -12.48 17.32
N ILE A 640 9.54 -11.71 18.41
CA ILE A 640 8.32 -10.96 18.80
C ILE A 640 7.79 -10.07 17.65
N PRO A 641 8.61 -9.23 16.97
CA PRO A 641 8.15 -8.44 15.83
C PRO A 641 7.58 -9.29 14.69
N ILE A 642 8.19 -10.45 14.41
CA ILE A 642 7.75 -11.37 13.35
C ILE A 642 6.36 -11.95 13.70
N PHE A 643 6.17 -12.41 14.94
CA PHE A 643 4.87 -12.89 15.41
C PHE A 643 3.80 -11.79 15.35
N LEU A 644 4.14 -10.57 15.78
CA LEU A 644 3.22 -9.44 15.76
C LEU A 644 2.80 -9.09 14.33
N LEU A 645 3.76 -8.99 13.40
CA LEU A 645 3.47 -8.71 12.00
C LEU A 645 2.61 -9.81 11.38
N LYS A 646 2.87 -11.09 11.70
CA LYS A 646 2.06 -12.19 11.17
C LYS A 646 0.63 -12.17 11.73
N LEU A 647 0.46 -11.86 13.02
CA LEU A 647 -0.85 -11.69 13.64
C LEU A 647 -1.64 -10.54 13.03
N LEU A 648 -1.01 -9.37 12.83
CA LEU A 648 -1.62 -8.22 12.17
C LEU A 648 -2.02 -8.54 10.72
N SER A 649 -1.18 -9.30 9.99
CA SER A 649 -1.50 -9.78 8.66
C SER A 649 -2.69 -10.75 8.64
N LEU A 650 -2.89 -11.57 9.69
CA LEU A 650 -4.11 -12.40 9.84
C LEU A 650 -5.36 -11.55 10.10
N LEU A 651 -5.24 -10.46 10.85
CA LEU A 651 -6.30 -9.49 11.12
C LEU A 651 -6.63 -8.57 9.93
N GLN A 652 -5.97 -8.75 8.78
CA GLN A 652 -6.15 -7.95 7.55
C GLN A 652 -5.87 -6.46 7.72
N VAL A 653 -4.94 -6.10 8.62
CA VAL A 653 -4.46 -4.74 8.76
C VAL A 653 -3.39 -4.46 7.69
N GLU A 654 -3.46 -3.31 7.01
CA GLU A 654 -2.44 -2.89 6.05
C GLU A 654 -1.13 -2.56 6.79
N ILE A 655 -0.06 -3.29 6.46
CA ILE A 655 1.26 -3.12 7.08
C ILE A 655 2.15 -2.37 6.09
N PRO A 656 2.79 -1.26 6.49
CA PRO A 656 3.75 -0.57 5.64
C PRO A 656 4.93 -1.48 5.28
N GLY A 657 5.28 -1.56 3.99
CA GLY A 657 6.41 -2.38 3.51
C GLY A 657 7.78 -1.96 4.08
N THR A 658 7.90 -0.73 4.58
CA THR A 658 9.10 -0.27 5.30
C THR A 658 9.34 -1.10 6.56
N VAL A 659 8.29 -1.43 7.32
CA VAL A 659 8.41 -2.22 8.55
C VAL A 659 8.86 -3.64 8.22
N THR A 660 8.29 -4.26 7.19
CA THR A 660 8.67 -5.63 6.78
C THR A 660 10.12 -5.69 6.31
N SER A 661 10.62 -4.64 5.66
CA SER A 661 12.03 -4.50 5.27
C SER A 661 12.98 -4.52 6.46
N TRP A 662 12.70 -3.70 7.48
CA TRP A 662 13.52 -3.66 8.70
C TRP A 662 13.52 -5.00 9.42
N VAL A 663 12.39 -5.71 9.45
CA VAL A 663 12.33 -7.02 10.08
C VAL A 663 13.19 -8.04 9.34
N VAL A 664 13.09 -8.12 8.01
CA VAL A 664 13.82 -9.13 7.22
C VAL A 664 15.32 -8.83 7.12
N ILE A 665 15.69 -7.57 6.90
CA ILE A 665 17.08 -7.16 6.66
C ILE A 665 17.86 -6.94 7.96
N PHE A 666 17.20 -6.48 9.02
CA PHE A 666 17.86 -6.10 10.27
C PHE A 666 17.51 -7.02 11.43
N ILE A 667 16.22 -7.19 11.78
CA ILE A 667 15.83 -7.90 13.01
C ILE A 667 16.07 -9.40 12.92
N LEU A 668 15.72 -10.06 11.81
CA LEU A 668 15.92 -11.50 11.67
C LEU A 668 17.42 -11.86 11.69
N PRO A 669 18.31 -11.17 10.96
CA PRO A 669 19.72 -11.57 10.88
C PRO A 669 20.57 -11.10 12.06
N ILE A 670 20.11 -10.13 12.87
CA ILE A 670 20.86 -9.66 14.05
C ILE A 670 21.10 -10.80 15.06
N ASN A 671 20.13 -11.71 15.17
CA ASN A 671 20.23 -12.85 16.06
C ASN A 671 21.41 -13.75 15.66
N SER A 672 21.50 -14.10 14.37
CA SER A 672 22.61 -14.87 13.80
C SER A 672 23.97 -14.16 13.92
N ALA A 673 23.99 -12.83 13.99
CA ALA A 673 25.20 -12.04 14.24
C ALA A 673 25.63 -12.02 15.72
N LEU A 674 24.68 -11.97 16.65
CA LEU A 674 24.94 -11.91 18.10
C LEU A 674 25.25 -13.29 18.71
N ASN A 675 24.69 -14.35 18.12
CA ASN A 675 24.88 -15.74 18.53
C ASN A 675 26.36 -16.12 18.79
N PRO A 676 27.31 -15.90 17.86
CA PRO A 676 28.74 -16.11 18.09
C PRO A 676 29.31 -15.48 19.37
N ILE A 677 28.91 -14.24 19.67
CA ILE A 677 29.36 -13.47 20.83
C ILE A 677 28.85 -14.16 22.12
N LEU A 678 27.58 -14.54 22.13
CA LEU A 678 26.93 -15.17 23.27
C LEU A 678 27.44 -16.60 23.53
N TYR A 679 27.76 -17.37 22.48
CA TYR A 679 28.26 -18.76 22.60
C TYR A 679 29.76 -18.92 22.86
N THR A 680 30.55 -17.85 22.64
CA THR A 680 32.01 -17.99 22.62
C THR A 680 32.73 -16.95 23.48
N ILE A 681 32.38 -15.66 23.37
CA ILE A 681 33.14 -14.56 24.00
C ILE A 681 32.93 -14.51 25.53
N THR A 682 31.79 -14.99 26.01
CA THR A 682 31.43 -15.00 27.44
C THR A 682 31.99 -16.21 28.22
N THR A 683 32.85 -17.04 27.62
CA THR A 683 33.42 -18.24 28.28
C THR A 683 34.78 -17.96 28.92
N ALA A 684 34.97 -18.32 30.19
CA ALA A 684 36.25 -18.16 30.91
C ALA A 684 37.50 -18.72 30.18
N PRO A 685 37.49 -19.96 29.63
CA PRO A 685 38.65 -20.48 28.89
C PRO A 685 38.96 -19.70 27.60
N PHE A 686 37.95 -19.06 26.99
CA PHE A 686 38.12 -18.20 25.83
C PHE A 686 38.82 -16.88 26.20
N GLN A 687 38.42 -16.26 27.31
CA GLN A 687 39.08 -15.04 27.80
C GLN A 687 40.54 -15.30 28.18
N GLU A 688 40.86 -16.47 28.73
CA GLU A 688 42.25 -16.84 29.06
C GLU A 688 43.10 -17.11 27.82
N GLN A 689 42.59 -17.83 26.82
CA GLN A 689 43.33 -18.06 25.58
C GLN A 689 43.45 -16.81 24.71
N LEU A 690 42.44 -15.94 24.66
CA LEU A 690 42.53 -14.64 23.97
C LEU A 690 43.60 -13.76 24.63
N LYS A 691 43.64 -13.73 25.96
CA LYS A 691 44.73 -13.07 26.71
C LYS A 691 46.09 -13.72 26.42
N GLY A 692 46.15 -15.05 26.30
CA GLY A 692 47.37 -15.78 25.93
C GLY A 692 47.87 -15.45 24.52
N CYS A 693 46.98 -15.37 23.53
CA CYS A 693 47.29 -15.04 22.15
C CYS A 693 47.67 -13.55 21.97
N LEU A 694 47.01 -12.65 22.70
CA LEU A 694 47.38 -11.23 22.78
C LEU A 694 48.76 -11.05 23.45
N ARG A 695 49.05 -11.83 24.49
CA ARG A 695 50.39 -11.86 25.13
C ARG A 695 51.45 -12.42 24.19
N ALA A 696 51.14 -13.47 23.41
CA ALA A 696 52.06 -14.04 22.41
C ALA A 696 52.39 -13.03 21.30
N ARG A 697 51.40 -12.27 20.82
CA ARG A 697 51.62 -11.15 19.89
C ARG A 697 52.42 -10.01 20.51
N GLN A 698 52.18 -9.67 21.78
CA GLN A 698 52.98 -8.67 22.50
C GLN A 698 54.43 -9.15 22.71
N SER A 699 54.66 -10.44 22.97
CA SER A 699 56.02 -11.00 23.07
C SER A 699 56.73 -11.04 21.72
N GLU A 700 56.05 -11.40 20.62
CA GLU A 700 56.63 -11.31 19.26
C GLU A 700 56.98 -9.87 18.87
N GLN A 701 56.14 -8.91 19.27
CA GLN A 701 56.38 -7.49 19.02
C GLN A 701 57.51 -6.94 19.90
N SER A 702 57.67 -7.45 21.12
CA SER A 702 58.79 -7.15 22.02
C SER A 702 60.11 -7.82 21.60
N GLN A 703 60.07 -8.98 20.94
CA GLN A 703 61.24 -9.65 20.35
C GLN A 703 61.69 -8.96 19.06
N ARG A 704 60.76 -8.40 18.28
CA ARG A 704 61.09 -7.57 17.11
C ARG A 704 61.76 -6.24 17.47
N SER A 705 61.39 -5.62 18.59
CA SER A 705 62.02 -4.37 19.05
C SER A 705 63.37 -4.58 19.74
N SER A 706 63.65 -5.75 20.32
CA SER A 706 64.97 -6.07 20.89
C SER A 706 66.02 -6.51 19.84
N VAL A 707 65.61 -6.99 18.66
CA VAL A 707 66.54 -7.25 17.53
C VAL A 707 67.00 -5.97 16.83
N LEU A 708 66.27 -4.85 16.98
CA LEU A 708 66.62 -3.53 16.45
C LEU A 708 67.51 -2.68 17.40
N ALA A 709 67.82 -3.19 18.60
CA ALA A 709 68.67 -2.51 19.58
C ALA A 709 70.00 -3.24 19.75
N VAL A 710 70.86 -3.21 18.72
CA VAL A 710 72.30 -3.51 18.85
C VAL A 710 73.02 -2.20 19.21
N PRO A 711 73.91 -2.16 20.21
CA PRO A 711 74.51 -0.92 20.67
C PRO A 711 75.63 -0.44 19.74
N HIS A 712 75.61 0.85 19.39
CA HIS A 712 76.77 1.54 18.84
C HIS A 712 77.78 1.81 19.97
N THR A 713 78.85 1.02 19.99
CA THR A 713 80.20 1.36 20.48
C THR A 713 81.13 0.97 19.33
N SER A 714 82.20 1.65 18.93
CA SER A 714 83.09 2.67 19.51
C SER A 714 83.83 3.34 18.32
N THR A 715 84.29 4.60 18.39
CA THR A 715 85.70 5.05 18.59
C THR A 715 86.24 5.83 17.39
N ALA A 716 86.98 6.90 17.74
CA ALA A 716 87.87 7.78 16.95
C ALA A 716 87.21 8.85 16.08
#